data_AF-A0A9P5YSW1-F1
#
_entry.id   AF-A0A9P5YSW1-F1
#
_cell.length_a   1.000
_cell.length_b   1.000
_cell.length_c   1.000
_cell.angle_alpha   90.00
_cell.angle_beta   90.00
_cell.angle_gamma   90.00
#
_symmetry.space_group_name_H-M   'P 1'
#
loop_
_entity.id
_entity.type
_entity.pdbx_description
1 polymer ?
#
loop_
_entity_poly.entity_id
_entity_poly.type
_entity_poly.pdbx_seq_one_letter_code
_entity_poly.pdbx_strand_id
1 'polypeptide(L)'
;MAIERRRRTARPCDLPAPSRPLWPTHDAFYDDYWGGPTQEDLHAFEDPHHDFPLYDPILSSIYIKSPWTYFRDYGYRLMRRFGHSYYSCPPMLLEMHVMPLVPEFSVNKCIYHFQEMHFSPRPLGRTGIPELRVVSSSDVDLLGASEILERVKPSSEGEEQNPNTLISYFLRGKNEEGDYICLDLERDAVHSSQFEIDMSVDIDSFVWVTDLARVASPVGLMVTPCFRNNSGIKKHNHIYAEILEPPSDSEASDPSTKSWLERRIALSTIPHTLFTKITEGNSPIYCYIFFPRMIHRNEYTGKRETSLPMEVLIWFWDNVVLPALYYVVNLTALEPFYEYTVEEYIRKRAGKNPGKKDSLYSGFSKQVDPATFSQIQNKMRDILDSFEDTQKMDRFKSFFFVLECKGFKLNVISPDGNSVMTNLKKTTPQLNWDYVLNRANGEVHMDIGFNFHPRRVLKKEEDRSQSGLTGLWRMNYLDESFGKSGFKAGNPHHLNTLPCFGALQAEMTVERSRRTHVLYRSAYNLVYEAVRKKDNSPWFCGDGDAYNLTETFQSACEEKYHQYKNRGARSYGVRDEYRVSGVAAIQILASAKDVLKRFKSSDGVLWIPTHIWFEFSSARLKAIEIATMHLYQKSPDNKGLIASLFMHLIRSIESTPTEVPTHVRHTLAALLMRGTTATCGMMFLHDLNLSDNGSETLPGIQQQDDRYIREELELVPKRRPKKFVDRPRITVEYPFGECPTWKQVLDALKKQPLHIIRHWERPFIITHIPTSAGILFVNFTRSLWISIKSDWTEGFLNDLTAVENLDQAMMFWTAENIVNILKAVSISINRCGIKGSVKGTQDAKSFRQRTWIYFPDNNGVYPPRGSKWVAFFADTVGYIQKYHDMLDAFSRDEDKLNLKNGLEDIFGELQCLPDSEPFTATKEGKTWCRAPGEDAISILVSVRHMRFKEIGRTATSKNGPTRSHITRSVKDIITELFKLNGLVEEAKQIQQRRWRAKRKGVNKKKSIRTKNKRAPPKRKRTDDSDEDGDESESEKSQNGDSEGSQNSDNES
;
A
#
# COMPACT_ATOMS: atom_id res chain seq x y z
N MET A 1 -7.28 -6.66 -27.33
CA MET A 1 -8.75 -6.64 -27.42
C MET A 1 -9.19 -5.32 -28.04
N ALA A 2 -9.05 -5.14 -29.35
CA ALA A 2 -9.54 -3.95 -30.04
C ALA A 2 -10.77 -4.37 -30.84
N ILE A 3 -11.93 -3.78 -30.54
CA ILE A 3 -13.11 -3.83 -31.41
C ILE A 3 -12.67 -3.35 -32.80
N GLU A 4 -13.23 -3.95 -33.86
CA GLU A 4 -12.90 -3.60 -35.24
C GLU A 4 -13.00 -2.08 -35.41
N ARG A 5 -11.84 -1.43 -35.61
CA ARG A 5 -11.78 0.02 -35.65
C ARG A 5 -12.46 0.45 -36.93
N ARG A 6 -13.58 1.16 -36.80
CA ARG A 6 -14.27 1.77 -37.92
C ARG A 6 -13.25 2.62 -38.70
N ARG A 7 -13.28 2.54 -40.02
CA ARG A 7 -12.41 3.37 -40.85
C ARG A 7 -12.82 4.83 -40.64
N ARG A 8 -11.93 5.63 -40.07
CA ARG A 8 -12.13 7.07 -39.88
C ARG A 8 -12.50 7.72 -41.21
N THR A 9 -13.61 8.43 -41.22
CA THR A 9 -14.14 9.15 -42.38
C THR A 9 -13.54 10.55 -42.46
N ALA A 10 -13.31 11.19 -41.30
CA ALA A 10 -12.75 12.53 -41.24
C ALA A 10 -11.23 12.52 -41.47
N ARG A 11 -10.80 13.19 -42.55
CA ARG A 11 -9.38 13.50 -42.78
C ARG A 11 -8.96 14.73 -41.98
N PRO A 12 -7.73 14.77 -41.46
CA PRO A 12 -7.20 15.96 -40.83
C PRO A 12 -7.00 17.09 -41.85
N CYS A 13 -7.09 18.34 -41.40
CA CYS A 13 -6.84 19.50 -42.27
C CYS A 13 -5.41 19.49 -42.82
N ASP A 14 -5.24 20.02 -44.03
CA ASP A 14 -3.91 20.25 -44.58
C ASP A 14 -3.23 21.40 -43.84
N LEU A 15 -1.95 21.19 -43.48
CA LEU A 15 -1.16 22.22 -42.83
C LEU A 15 -0.32 22.97 -43.85
N PRO A 16 -0.17 24.29 -43.71
CA PRO A 16 0.77 25.04 -44.52
C PRO A 16 2.20 24.52 -44.33
N ALA A 17 3.06 24.86 -45.29
CA ALA A 17 4.49 24.58 -45.18
C ALA A 17 5.09 25.40 -44.02
N PRO A 18 5.92 24.79 -43.16
CA PRO A 18 6.52 25.51 -42.05
C PRO A 18 7.57 26.52 -42.51
N SER A 19 7.55 27.70 -41.88
CA SER A 19 8.55 28.76 -42.13
C SER A 19 9.93 28.31 -41.66
N ARG A 20 10.95 28.55 -42.47
CA ARG A 20 12.35 28.28 -42.12
C ARG A 20 12.93 29.42 -41.26
N PRO A 21 13.93 29.15 -40.39
CA PRO A 21 14.50 27.83 -40.08
C PRO A 21 13.56 26.98 -39.22
N LEU A 22 13.53 25.66 -39.48
CA LEU A 22 12.65 24.71 -38.76
C LEU A 22 13.15 24.40 -37.34
N TRP A 23 14.46 24.43 -37.16
CA TRP A 23 15.13 24.09 -35.92
C TRP A 23 16.10 25.22 -35.54
N PRO A 24 16.53 25.30 -34.27
CA PRO A 24 17.66 26.13 -33.90
C PRO A 24 18.90 25.76 -34.73
N THR A 25 19.74 26.75 -35.03
CA THR A 25 21.00 26.53 -35.75
C THR A 25 21.85 25.50 -35.01
N HIS A 26 22.26 24.45 -35.71
CA HIS A 26 23.12 23.42 -35.16
C HIS A 26 24.49 24.01 -34.82
N ASP A 27 25.00 23.65 -33.65
CA ASP A 27 26.35 23.96 -33.20
C ASP A 27 27.17 22.67 -33.25
N ALA A 28 28.15 22.64 -34.15
CA ALA A 28 28.98 21.46 -34.40
C ALA A 28 29.93 21.15 -33.23
N PHE A 29 30.11 22.09 -32.30
CA PHE A 29 30.93 21.93 -31.11
C PHE A 29 30.09 21.73 -29.84
N TYR A 30 28.78 21.57 -29.99
CA TYR A 30 27.88 21.37 -28.84
C TYR A 30 28.21 20.09 -28.05
N ASP A 31 28.56 19.04 -28.76
CA ASP A 31 28.92 17.75 -28.20
C ASP A 31 29.89 17.05 -29.16
N ASP A 32 30.91 16.38 -28.63
CA ASP A 32 31.90 15.68 -29.44
C ASP A 32 31.34 14.36 -29.97
N TYR A 33 30.71 14.44 -31.14
CA TYR A 33 30.09 13.29 -31.79
C TYR A 33 31.11 12.26 -32.28
N TRP A 34 32.21 12.73 -32.86
CA TRP A 34 33.16 11.90 -33.60
C TRP A 34 34.28 11.34 -32.72
N GLY A 35 34.57 11.94 -31.56
CA GLY A 35 35.54 11.42 -30.60
C GLY A 35 35.00 10.35 -29.65
N GLY A 36 33.76 9.87 -29.83
CA GLY A 36 33.13 8.86 -29.00
C GLY A 36 33.31 7.41 -29.47
N PRO A 37 32.91 6.41 -28.65
CA PRO A 37 32.85 5.02 -29.07
C PRO A 37 31.95 4.81 -30.29
N THR A 38 32.36 3.93 -31.20
CA THR A 38 31.60 3.56 -32.40
C THR A 38 30.58 2.46 -32.11
N GLN A 39 29.71 2.12 -33.08
CA GLN A 39 28.79 1.00 -32.96
C GLN A 39 29.53 -0.34 -32.81
N GLU A 40 30.61 -0.52 -33.55
CA GLU A 40 31.46 -1.71 -33.55
C GLU A 40 32.24 -1.86 -32.23
N ASP A 41 32.69 -0.76 -31.64
CA ASP A 41 33.24 -0.74 -30.28
C ASP A 41 32.26 -1.31 -29.27
N LEU A 42 30.94 -1.23 -29.49
CA LEU A 42 29.95 -1.76 -28.56
C LEU A 42 29.78 -3.27 -28.69
N HIS A 43 29.91 -3.83 -29.90
CA HIS A 43 29.87 -5.27 -30.17
C HIS A 43 31.04 -6.02 -29.54
N ALA A 44 32.22 -5.39 -29.44
CA ALA A 44 33.40 -5.98 -28.81
C ALA A 44 33.22 -6.33 -27.30
N PHE A 45 32.12 -5.89 -26.68
CA PHE A 45 31.79 -6.16 -25.28
C PHE A 45 30.50 -6.97 -25.10
N GLU A 46 29.87 -7.39 -26.21
CA GLU A 46 28.87 -8.47 -26.21
C GLU A 46 29.64 -9.78 -25.96
N ASP A 47 29.83 -10.11 -24.69
CA ASP A 47 30.33 -11.43 -24.26
C ASP A 47 29.46 -12.52 -24.93
N PRO A 48 30.02 -13.62 -25.46
CA PRO A 48 29.22 -14.65 -26.11
C PRO A 48 28.15 -15.11 -25.14
N HIS A 49 26.89 -15.18 -25.58
CA HIS A 49 25.81 -15.84 -24.86
C HIS A 49 26.20 -17.29 -24.59
N HIS A 50 26.94 -17.54 -23.51
CA HIS A 50 27.12 -18.88 -23.00
C HIS A 50 25.86 -19.21 -22.18
N ASP A 51 25.08 -20.16 -22.70
CA ASP A 51 24.00 -20.84 -22.00
C ASP A 51 24.55 -21.60 -20.78
N PHE A 52 24.94 -20.88 -19.73
CA PHE A 52 25.24 -21.51 -18.46
C PHE A 52 23.92 -21.81 -17.73
N PRO A 53 23.71 -23.06 -17.27
CA PRO A 53 22.55 -23.37 -16.45
C PRO A 53 22.58 -22.50 -15.19
N LEU A 54 21.49 -21.77 -14.97
CA LEU A 54 21.21 -20.79 -13.89
C LEU A 54 21.39 -21.30 -12.43
N TYR A 55 22.01 -22.46 -12.22
CA TYR A 55 22.06 -23.19 -10.96
C TYR A 55 23.48 -23.43 -10.41
N ASP A 56 24.53 -22.85 -10.99
CA ASP A 56 25.88 -22.89 -10.40
C ASP A 56 26.24 -21.54 -9.70
N PRO A 57 26.18 -21.47 -8.35
CA PRO A 57 26.54 -20.27 -7.59
C PRO A 57 28.03 -19.93 -7.69
N ILE A 58 28.88 -20.87 -8.09
CA ILE A 58 30.33 -20.71 -8.11
C ILE A 58 30.74 -20.05 -9.44
N LEU A 59 30.23 -20.54 -10.58
CA LEU A 59 30.55 -19.98 -11.90
C LEU A 59 29.88 -18.63 -12.17
N SER A 60 28.67 -18.39 -11.65
CA SER A 60 27.97 -17.10 -11.79
C SER A 60 28.69 -15.93 -11.10
N SER A 61 29.52 -16.20 -10.09
CA SER A 61 30.33 -15.19 -9.40
C SER A 61 31.55 -14.72 -10.18
N ILE A 62 32.01 -15.52 -11.16
CA ILE A 62 33.24 -15.27 -11.93
C ILE A 62 32.99 -14.29 -13.09
N TYR A 63 31.74 -14.16 -13.56
CA TYR A 63 31.34 -13.30 -14.69
C TYR A 63 30.46 -12.10 -14.29
N ILE A 64 30.44 -11.69 -13.02
CA ILE A 64 29.71 -10.48 -12.60
C ILE A 64 30.45 -9.25 -13.14
N LYS A 65 30.02 -8.76 -14.31
CA LYS A 65 30.42 -7.45 -14.84
C LYS A 65 30.14 -6.37 -13.79
N SER A 66 31.13 -5.51 -13.54
CA SER A 66 31.00 -4.41 -12.59
C SER A 66 29.89 -3.43 -13.03
N PRO A 67 29.21 -2.71 -12.12
CA PRO A 67 28.35 -1.58 -12.47
C PRO A 67 28.99 -0.59 -13.46
N TRP A 68 30.32 -0.42 -13.37
CA TRP A 68 31.12 0.45 -14.24
C TRP A 68 31.23 -0.05 -15.68
N THR A 69 31.11 -1.36 -15.90
CA THR A 69 31.07 -1.99 -17.23
C THR A 69 29.71 -1.74 -17.87
N TYR A 70 28.62 -1.91 -17.12
CA TYR A 70 27.26 -1.72 -17.63
C TYR A 70 26.93 -0.24 -17.90
N PHE A 71 27.33 0.68 -17.00
CA PHE A 71 27.02 2.11 -17.10
C PHE A 71 28.18 2.92 -17.69
N ARG A 72 28.67 2.51 -18.86
CA ARG A 72 29.74 3.18 -19.62
C ARG A 72 29.20 4.21 -20.62
N ASP A 73 30.09 4.91 -21.32
CA ASP A 73 29.73 5.68 -22.52
C ASP A 73 29.46 4.71 -23.68
N TYR A 74 28.23 4.71 -24.21
CA TYR A 74 27.81 3.93 -25.37
C TYR A 74 27.84 4.77 -26.67
N GLY A 75 28.51 5.92 -26.67
CA GLY A 75 28.67 6.77 -27.85
C GLY A 75 27.43 7.58 -28.24
N TYR A 76 26.34 7.53 -27.47
CA TYR A 76 25.19 8.41 -27.68
C TYR A 76 25.56 9.87 -27.39
N ARG A 77 25.05 10.81 -28.19
CA ARG A 77 25.40 12.24 -28.09
C ARG A 77 24.18 13.13 -28.26
N LEU A 78 24.33 14.42 -27.95
CA LEU A 78 23.27 15.41 -28.08
C LEU A 78 23.57 16.41 -29.20
N MET A 79 22.52 16.80 -29.91
CA MET A 79 22.54 18.04 -30.67
C MET A 79 22.05 19.20 -29.78
N ARG A 80 22.43 20.43 -30.11
CA ARG A 80 21.87 21.64 -29.48
C ARG A 80 20.33 21.66 -29.39
N ARG A 81 19.64 21.00 -30.33
CA ARG A 81 18.18 20.92 -30.38
C ARG A 81 17.56 19.72 -29.66
N PHE A 82 18.32 18.97 -28.84
CA PHE A 82 17.86 17.71 -28.25
C PHE A 82 16.54 17.84 -27.47
N GLY A 83 16.31 18.99 -26.83
CA GLY A 83 15.10 19.28 -26.07
C GLY A 83 13.91 19.72 -26.94
N HIS A 84 14.12 20.09 -28.20
CA HIS A 84 13.07 20.65 -29.07
C HIS A 84 12.20 19.55 -29.67
N SER A 85 10.96 19.46 -29.21
CA SER A 85 9.95 18.57 -29.80
C SER A 85 9.20 19.17 -30.99
N TYR A 86 9.29 20.49 -31.20
CA TYR A 86 8.48 21.23 -32.16
C TYR A 86 9.31 22.16 -33.04
N TYR A 87 8.81 22.51 -34.22
CA TYR A 87 9.51 23.45 -35.11
C TYR A 87 9.54 24.85 -34.51
N SER A 88 10.55 25.65 -34.88
CA SER A 88 10.75 27.01 -34.33
C SER A 88 9.63 27.99 -34.68
N CYS A 89 8.82 27.70 -35.70
CA CYS A 89 7.68 28.52 -36.09
C CYS A 89 6.55 28.50 -35.02
N PRO A 90 5.61 29.47 -35.05
CA PRO A 90 4.41 29.42 -34.21
C PRO A 90 3.53 28.17 -34.51
N PRO A 91 2.72 27.71 -33.54
CA PRO A 91 1.74 26.65 -33.75
C PRO A 91 0.80 26.93 -34.92
N MET A 92 0.61 25.95 -35.81
CA MET A 92 -0.24 26.08 -37.01
C MET A 92 -1.65 25.54 -36.78
N LEU A 93 -2.67 26.34 -37.14
CA LEU A 93 -4.09 25.97 -37.15
C LEU A 93 -4.53 25.23 -35.88
N LEU A 94 -4.07 25.70 -34.72
CA LEU A 94 -4.17 25.00 -33.43
C LEU A 94 -5.63 24.67 -33.06
N GLU A 95 -6.54 25.59 -33.39
CA GLU A 95 -7.97 25.43 -33.23
C GLU A 95 -8.51 24.20 -33.98
N MET A 96 -7.96 23.83 -35.13
CA MET A 96 -8.38 22.64 -35.88
C MET A 96 -7.96 21.33 -35.21
N HIS A 97 -7.08 21.39 -34.21
CA HIS A 97 -6.52 20.25 -33.50
C HIS A 97 -7.08 20.07 -32.08
N VAL A 98 -7.66 21.12 -31.50
CA VAL A 98 -8.26 21.12 -30.16
C VAL A 98 -9.78 21.16 -30.26
N MET A 99 -10.42 20.06 -29.86
CA MET A 99 -11.86 19.84 -29.90
C MET A 99 -12.52 20.25 -31.24
N PRO A 100 -12.09 19.66 -32.38
CA PRO A 100 -12.67 20.00 -33.67
C PRO A 100 -14.11 19.47 -33.80
N LEU A 101 -14.95 20.22 -34.49
CA LEU A 101 -16.26 19.74 -34.92
C LEU A 101 -16.12 18.70 -36.04
N VAL A 102 -16.88 17.62 -35.92
CA VAL A 102 -16.96 16.52 -36.89
C VAL A 102 -18.24 16.73 -37.72
N PRO A 103 -18.18 17.27 -38.96
CA PRO A 103 -19.35 17.73 -39.70
C PRO A 103 -20.29 16.60 -40.13
N GLU A 104 -19.74 15.41 -40.35
CA GLU A 104 -20.50 14.22 -40.76
C GLU A 104 -21.02 13.42 -39.56
N PHE A 105 -20.67 13.81 -38.33
CA PHE A 105 -21.17 13.14 -37.14
C PHE A 105 -22.63 13.50 -36.91
N SER A 106 -23.47 12.47 -36.77
CA SER A 106 -24.87 12.61 -36.38
C SER A 106 -25.21 11.55 -35.36
N VAL A 107 -25.66 11.99 -34.18
CA VAL A 107 -26.12 11.09 -33.12
C VAL A 107 -27.25 10.20 -33.64
N ASN A 108 -28.26 10.78 -34.29
CA ASN A 108 -29.40 10.03 -34.84
C ASN A 108 -28.98 8.96 -35.85
N LYS A 109 -28.02 9.26 -36.75
CA LYS A 109 -27.49 8.24 -37.67
C LYS A 109 -26.74 7.14 -36.93
N CYS A 110 -26.04 7.48 -35.85
CA CYS A 110 -25.32 6.49 -35.06
C CYS A 110 -26.25 5.60 -34.24
N ILE A 111 -27.30 6.18 -33.65
CA ILE A 111 -28.38 5.45 -32.96
C ILE A 111 -29.08 4.54 -33.96
N TYR A 112 -29.51 5.07 -35.11
CA TYR A 112 -30.16 4.28 -36.15
C TYR A 112 -29.26 3.15 -36.64
N HIS A 113 -27.98 3.44 -36.91
CA HIS A 113 -27.03 2.42 -37.33
C HIS A 113 -26.79 1.36 -36.25
N PHE A 114 -26.71 1.77 -34.97
CA PHE A 114 -26.62 0.85 -33.84
C PHE A 114 -27.84 -0.06 -33.84
N GLN A 115 -29.06 0.50 -33.79
CA GLN A 115 -30.32 -0.24 -33.82
C GLN A 115 -30.45 -1.16 -35.05
N GLU A 116 -30.18 -0.66 -36.26
CA GLU A 116 -30.20 -1.43 -37.51
C GLU A 116 -29.17 -2.57 -37.52
N MET A 117 -27.97 -2.33 -36.97
CA MET A 117 -26.97 -3.38 -36.80
C MET A 117 -27.43 -4.52 -35.89
N HIS A 118 -28.33 -4.25 -34.93
CA HIS A 118 -28.90 -5.22 -33.99
C HIS A 118 -30.09 -5.99 -34.56
N PHE A 119 -30.83 -5.39 -35.49
CA PHE A 119 -31.90 -6.08 -36.23
C PHE A 119 -31.37 -6.89 -37.43
N SER A 120 -30.09 -6.75 -37.76
CA SER A 120 -29.43 -7.50 -38.83
C SER A 120 -29.03 -8.90 -38.35
N PRO A 121 -29.32 -9.97 -39.12
CA PRO A 121 -28.98 -11.33 -38.73
C PRO A 121 -27.47 -11.52 -38.55
N ARG A 122 -27.02 -11.87 -37.34
CA ARG A 122 -25.60 -12.12 -37.03
C ARG A 122 -25.37 -13.47 -36.36
N PRO A 123 -24.22 -14.13 -36.62
CA PRO A 123 -23.80 -15.29 -35.85
C PRO A 123 -23.52 -14.89 -34.40
N LEU A 124 -24.20 -15.52 -33.44
CA LEU A 124 -23.70 -15.59 -32.06
C LEU A 124 -22.80 -16.82 -31.81
N GLY A 125 -22.38 -17.52 -32.88
CA GLY A 125 -21.56 -18.74 -32.81
C GLY A 125 -20.24 -18.65 -33.60
N ARG A 126 -19.32 -19.59 -33.32
CA ARG A 126 -18.07 -19.73 -34.09
C ARG A 126 -18.37 -20.15 -35.52
N THR A 127 -17.68 -19.54 -36.49
CA THR A 127 -17.62 -20.04 -37.87
C THR A 127 -17.11 -21.47 -37.88
N GLY A 128 -17.92 -22.42 -38.35
CA GLY A 128 -17.55 -23.84 -38.46
C GLY A 128 -18.35 -24.83 -37.59
N ILE A 129 -19.34 -24.36 -36.81
CA ILE A 129 -20.32 -25.23 -36.13
C ILE A 129 -21.61 -25.26 -36.99
N PRO A 130 -22.23 -26.43 -37.28
CA PRO A 130 -23.34 -26.55 -38.23
C PRO A 130 -24.60 -25.74 -37.87
N GLU A 131 -24.73 -25.32 -36.62
CA GLU A 131 -25.83 -24.52 -36.10
C GLU A 131 -25.34 -23.10 -35.81
N LEU A 132 -25.06 -22.32 -36.86
CA LEU A 132 -24.94 -20.87 -36.72
C LEU A 132 -26.32 -20.33 -36.30
N ARG A 133 -26.54 -20.15 -34.99
CA ARG A 133 -27.74 -19.47 -34.51
C ARG A 133 -27.64 -18.00 -34.92
N VAL A 134 -28.37 -17.68 -35.98
CA VAL A 134 -28.54 -16.33 -36.49
C VAL A 134 -29.60 -15.68 -35.63
N VAL A 135 -29.22 -14.67 -34.83
CA VAL A 135 -30.19 -13.90 -34.04
C VAL A 135 -31.02 -13.05 -34.98
N SER A 136 -32.34 -13.21 -34.94
CA SER A 136 -33.28 -12.40 -35.70
C SER A 136 -33.80 -11.22 -34.86
N SER A 137 -34.41 -10.23 -35.50
CA SER A 137 -34.97 -9.05 -34.81
C SER A 137 -36.05 -9.39 -33.77
N SER A 138 -36.68 -10.57 -33.85
CA SER A 138 -37.67 -11.04 -32.87
C SER A 138 -37.05 -11.69 -31.63
N ASP A 139 -35.76 -11.99 -31.63
CA ASP A 139 -35.07 -12.67 -30.54
C ASP A 139 -34.34 -11.70 -29.59
N VAL A 140 -34.52 -10.38 -29.77
CA VAL A 140 -33.79 -9.33 -29.05
C VAL A 140 -34.74 -8.27 -28.49
N ASP A 141 -34.66 -8.05 -27.17
CA ASP A 141 -35.31 -6.94 -26.47
C ASP A 141 -34.32 -5.77 -26.29
N LEU A 142 -34.66 -4.59 -26.81
CA LEU A 142 -33.80 -3.40 -26.81
C LEU A 142 -34.13 -2.51 -25.60
N LEU A 143 -33.24 -2.49 -24.60
CA LEU A 143 -33.51 -1.89 -23.29
C LEU A 143 -32.47 -0.85 -22.88
N GLY A 144 -32.92 0.22 -22.23
CA GLY A 144 -32.10 1.16 -21.48
C GLY A 144 -31.72 0.61 -20.09
N ALA A 145 -30.78 1.28 -19.42
CA ALA A 145 -30.39 0.94 -18.06
C ALA A 145 -31.54 1.12 -17.06
N SER A 146 -32.37 2.16 -17.20
CA SER A 146 -33.58 2.35 -16.38
C SER A 146 -34.57 1.20 -16.55
N GLU A 147 -34.88 0.83 -17.79
CA GLU A 147 -35.82 -0.24 -18.12
C GLU A 147 -35.35 -1.60 -17.60
N ILE A 148 -34.05 -1.89 -17.65
CA ILE A 148 -33.47 -3.10 -17.03
C ILE A 148 -33.62 -3.04 -15.51
N LEU A 149 -33.30 -1.89 -14.89
CA LEU A 149 -33.43 -1.72 -13.44
C LEU A 149 -34.88 -1.89 -12.98
N GLU A 150 -35.85 -1.39 -13.74
CA GLU A 150 -37.27 -1.55 -13.46
C GLU A 150 -37.73 -3.01 -13.53
N ARG A 151 -37.29 -3.77 -14.54
CA ARG A 151 -37.64 -5.19 -14.68
C ARG A 151 -37.07 -6.07 -13.57
N VAL A 152 -35.97 -5.68 -12.95
CA VAL A 152 -35.38 -6.43 -11.82
C VAL A 152 -35.84 -5.93 -10.45
N LYS A 153 -36.64 -4.87 -10.36
CA LYS A 153 -37.15 -4.38 -9.07
C LYS A 153 -38.12 -5.41 -8.48
N PRO A 154 -38.12 -5.61 -7.16
CA PRO A 154 -39.11 -6.46 -6.51
C PRO A 154 -40.53 -5.91 -6.73
N SER A 155 -41.50 -6.81 -6.88
CA SER A 155 -42.90 -6.50 -7.21
C SER A 155 -43.62 -5.73 -6.10
N SER A 156 -43.12 -5.78 -4.86
CA SER A 156 -43.68 -5.07 -3.72
C SER A 156 -42.60 -4.54 -2.76
N GLU A 157 -42.91 -3.45 -2.05
CA GLU A 157 -42.02 -2.89 -1.02
C GLU A 157 -41.82 -3.90 0.12
N GLY A 158 -40.61 -4.46 0.24
CA GLY A 158 -40.24 -5.40 1.29
C GLY A 158 -39.91 -6.82 0.79
N GLU A 159 -40.17 -7.14 -0.48
CA GLU A 159 -39.70 -8.38 -1.09
C GLU A 159 -38.21 -8.32 -1.44
N GLU A 160 -37.47 -9.39 -1.15
CA GLU A 160 -36.07 -9.51 -1.56
C GLU A 160 -35.98 -9.69 -3.08
N GLN A 161 -35.04 -8.95 -3.68
CA GLN A 161 -34.79 -9.01 -5.11
C GLN A 161 -34.37 -10.43 -5.53
N ASN A 162 -35.08 -11.02 -6.49
CA ASN A 162 -34.80 -12.39 -6.96
C ASN A 162 -33.38 -12.49 -7.55
N PRO A 163 -32.47 -13.27 -6.94
CA PRO A 163 -31.09 -13.41 -7.40
C PRO A 163 -30.94 -13.92 -8.84
N ASN A 164 -31.85 -14.81 -9.26
CA ASN A 164 -31.80 -15.40 -10.60
C ASN A 164 -32.19 -14.39 -11.67
N THR A 165 -33.18 -13.52 -11.39
CA THR A 165 -33.58 -12.44 -12.30
C THR A 165 -32.43 -11.45 -12.46
N LEU A 166 -31.74 -11.05 -11.39
CA LEU A 166 -30.53 -10.22 -11.47
C LEU A 166 -29.44 -10.84 -12.37
N ILE A 167 -29.11 -12.11 -12.17
CA ILE A 167 -28.14 -12.83 -13.00
C ILE A 167 -28.60 -12.88 -14.47
N SER A 168 -29.89 -13.12 -14.71
CA SER A 168 -30.45 -13.18 -16.06
C SER A 168 -30.25 -11.86 -16.82
N TYR A 169 -30.65 -10.74 -16.21
CA TYR A 169 -30.60 -9.44 -16.87
C TYR A 169 -29.18 -8.87 -16.97
N PHE A 170 -28.40 -8.90 -15.88
CA PHE A 170 -27.11 -8.18 -15.82
C PHE A 170 -25.88 -9.02 -16.22
N LEU A 171 -25.98 -10.35 -16.16
CA LEU A 171 -24.85 -11.23 -16.48
C LEU A 171 -25.12 -12.09 -17.72
N ARG A 172 -26.29 -12.74 -17.83
CA ARG A 172 -26.66 -13.54 -19.01
C ARG A 172 -27.19 -12.70 -20.16
N GLY A 173 -27.76 -11.52 -19.91
CA GLY A 173 -28.40 -10.70 -20.92
C GLY A 173 -29.62 -11.39 -21.55
N LYS A 174 -30.51 -11.92 -20.71
CA LYS A 174 -31.78 -12.54 -21.12
C LYS A 174 -32.96 -12.01 -20.31
N ASN A 175 -34.08 -11.72 -20.97
CA ASN A 175 -35.34 -11.33 -20.32
C ASN A 175 -36.06 -12.56 -19.70
N GLU A 176 -37.29 -12.39 -19.24
CA GLU A 176 -38.08 -13.47 -18.61
C GLU A 176 -38.54 -14.52 -19.63
N GLU A 177 -38.78 -14.09 -20.87
CA GLU A 177 -39.16 -14.91 -22.01
C GLU A 177 -37.99 -15.74 -22.58
N GLY A 178 -36.75 -15.36 -22.24
CA GLY A 178 -35.51 -16.00 -22.68
C GLY A 178 -34.86 -15.34 -23.90
N ASP A 179 -35.43 -14.26 -24.41
CA ASP A 179 -34.88 -13.44 -25.49
C ASP A 179 -33.62 -12.70 -25.04
N TYR A 180 -32.76 -12.37 -25.99
CA TYR A 180 -31.51 -11.67 -25.73
C TYR A 180 -31.76 -10.19 -25.42
N ILE A 181 -31.00 -9.62 -24.49
CA ILE A 181 -31.06 -8.19 -24.19
C ILE A 181 -29.98 -7.46 -24.99
N CYS A 182 -30.36 -6.38 -25.67
CA CYS A 182 -29.43 -5.39 -26.19
C CYS A 182 -29.53 -4.09 -25.37
N LEU A 183 -28.43 -3.69 -24.74
CA LEU A 183 -28.36 -2.48 -23.93
C LEU A 183 -28.17 -1.25 -24.83
N ASP A 184 -29.12 -0.32 -24.79
CA ASP A 184 -29.07 0.99 -25.45
C ASP A 184 -29.20 2.12 -24.43
N LEU A 185 -28.07 2.65 -23.95
CA LEU A 185 -28.03 3.77 -23.00
C LEU A 185 -28.55 5.09 -23.57
N GLU A 186 -28.73 5.21 -24.90
CA GLU A 186 -29.30 6.41 -25.52
C GLU A 186 -30.78 6.58 -25.14
N ARG A 187 -31.45 5.49 -24.71
CA ARG A 187 -32.82 5.53 -24.16
C ARG A 187 -32.89 6.24 -22.81
N ASP A 188 -31.79 6.27 -22.06
CA ASP A 188 -31.68 6.98 -20.78
C ASP A 188 -31.19 8.44 -20.93
N ALA A 189 -31.06 8.93 -22.18
CA ALA A 189 -30.49 10.24 -22.46
C ALA A 189 -31.35 11.39 -21.90
N VAL A 190 -30.69 12.34 -21.23
CA VAL A 190 -31.29 13.60 -20.83
C VAL A 190 -31.09 14.62 -21.94
N HIS A 191 -32.18 15.27 -22.35
CA HIS A 191 -32.17 16.26 -23.42
C HIS A 191 -31.36 17.52 -23.03
N SER A 192 -30.61 18.08 -23.99
CA SER A 192 -29.76 19.27 -23.80
C SER A 192 -30.51 20.52 -23.32
N SER A 193 -31.83 20.58 -23.47
CA SER A 193 -32.68 21.66 -22.94
C SER A 193 -32.91 21.58 -21.42
N GLN A 194 -32.57 20.46 -20.78
CA GLN A 194 -32.84 20.21 -19.35
C GLN A 194 -31.63 20.48 -18.45
N PHE A 195 -30.49 20.83 -19.02
CA PHE A 195 -29.26 21.11 -18.27
C PHE A 195 -28.39 22.15 -18.99
N GLU A 196 -27.55 22.82 -18.22
CA GLU A 196 -26.49 23.67 -18.71
C GLU A 196 -25.14 22.96 -18.56
N ILE A 197 -24.18 23.37 -19.38
CA ILE A 197 -22.81 22.87 -19.31
C ILE A 197 -21.89 24.04 -19.00
N ASP A 198 -21.25 23.94 -17.84
CA ASP A 198 -20.16 24.82 -17.41
C ASP A 198 -18.83 24.16 -17.76
N MET A 199 -17.78 24.96 -17.88
CA MET A 199 -16.44 24.45 -18.18
C MET A 199 -15.43 25.01 -17.20
N SER A 200 -14.49 24.17 -16.79
CA SER A 200 -13.27 24.61 -16.12
C SER A 200 -12.05 24.09 -16.86
N VAL A 201 -11.03 24.93 -16.97
CA VAL A 201 -9.76 24.62 -17.60
C VAL A 201 -8.66 24.61 -16.55
N ASP A 202 -7.73 23.66 -16.65
CA ASP A 202 -6.58 23.54 -15.76
C ASP A 202 -5.31 23.15 -16.50
N ILE A 203 -4.17 23.32 -15.81
CA ILE A 203 -2.90 22.71 -16.16
C ILE A 203 -2.64 21.62 -15.12
N ASP A 204 -2.67 20.35 -15.51
CA ASP A 204 -2.53 19.21 -14.59
C ASP A 204 -1.07 19.01 -14.17
N SER A 205 -0.17 19.13 -15.16
CA SER A 205 1.26 18.95 -15.00
C SER A 205 2.03 19.73 -16.07
N PHE A 206 3.32 19.98 -15.81
CA PHE A 206 4.25 20.39 -16.85
C PHE A 206 5.58 19.67 -16.70
N VAL A 207 6.27 19.54 -17.83
CA VAL A 207 7.62 18.99 -17.92
C VAL A 207 8.44 19.89 -18.83
N TRP A 208 9.59 20.35 -18.35
CA TRP A 208 10.50 21.20 -19.11
C TRP A 208 11.83 20.50 -19.32
N VAL A 209 12.20 20.31 -20.58
CA VAL A 209 13.48 19.71 -20.99
C VAL A 209 14.42 20.84 -21.39
N THR A 210 15.57 20.93 -20.73
CA THR A 210 16.52 22.03 -20.90
C THR A 210 17.96 21.58 -20.69
N ASP A 211 18.88 22.30 -21.34
CA ASP A 211 20.31 22.15 -21.08
C ASP A 211 20.75 22.85 -19.78
N LEU A 212 20.08 23.95 -19.42
CA LEU A 212 20.39 24.74 -18.22
C LEU A 212 19.10 25.09 -17.47
N ALA A 213 18.99 24.57 -16.26
CA ALA A 213 17.86 24.84 -15.36
C ALA A 213 18.06 26.18 -14.66
N ARG A 214 17.14 27.14 -14.90
CA ARG A 214 17.12 28.42 -14.17
C ARG A 214 15.89 28.54 -13.30
N VAL A 215 16.10 29.15 -12.13
CA VAL A 215 15.10 29.35 -11.08
C VAL A 215 15.11 30.81 -10.64
N ALA A 216 14.02 31.25 -10.03
CA ALA A 216 13.84 32.61 -9.52
C ALA A 216 13.92 32.69 -7.98
N SER A 217 14.05 31.54 -7.30
CA SER A 217 14.15 31.46 -5.84
C SER A 217 15.18 30.40 -5.42
N PRO A 218 15.68 30.44 -4.17
CA PRO A 218 16.59 29.41 -3.67
C PRO A 218 16.01 28.00 -3.78
N VAL A 219 16.87 27.02 -4.02
CA VAL A 219 16.50 25.63 -4.26
C VAL A 219 17.30 24.66 -3.40
N GLY A 220 16.71 23.52 -3.08
CA GLY A 220 17.39 22.43 -2.39
C GLY A 220 18.22 21.59 -3.36
N LEU A 221 19.48 21.96 -3.58
CA LEU A 221 20.45 21.15 -4.34
C LEU A 221 20.77 19.88 -3.56
N MET A 222 20.71 18.73 -4.22
CA MET A 222 21.07 17.45 -3.61
C MET A 222 22.59 17.37 -3.44
N VAL A 223 23.08 17.28 -2.19
CA VAL A 223 24.51 17.07 -1.87
C VAL A 223 24.84 15.59 -1.61
N THR A 224 23.81 14.74 -1.53
CA THR A 224 23.97 13.29 -1.68
C THR A 224 22.94 12.76 -2.67
N PRO A 225 23.28 11.71 -3.44
CA PRO A 225 22.34 11.11 -4.37
C PRO A 225 21.12 10.51 -3.65
N CYS A 226 19.96 10.53 -4.33
CA CYS A 226 18.78 9.83 -3.86
C CYS A 226 18.80 8.36 -4.29
N PHE A 227 18.91 7.45 -3.33
CA PHE A 227 18.74 6.03 -3.59
C PHE A 227 17.25 5.70 -3.57
N ARG A 228 16.65 5.36 -4.69
CA ARG A 228 15.27 4.85 -4.75
C ARG A 228 15.31 3.50 -5.44
N ASN A 229 14.36 2.61 -5.12
CA ASN A 229 14.21 1.31 -5.79
C ASN A 229 13.94 1.45 -7.30
N ASN A 230 13.75 2.66 -7.81
CA ASN A 230 13.49 2.95 -9.20
C ASN A 230 13.78 4.43 -9.51
N SER A 231 14.01 4.73 -10.79
CA SER A 231 14.15 6.07 -11.36
C SER A 231 12.93 6.98 -11.11
N GLY A 232 13.13 8.30 -11.23
CA GLY A 232 12.10 9.31 -10.95
C GLY A 232 10.95 9.28 -11.95
N ILE A 233 11.27 9.25 -13.25
CA ILE A 233 10.34 9.17 -14.38
C ILE A 233 10.36 7.74 -14.94
N LYS A 234 9.48 6.88 -14.42
CA LYS A 234 9.42 5.46 -14.83
C LYS A 234 8.44 5.17 -15.96
N LYS A 235 7.31 5.87 -15.97
CA LYS A 235 6.25 5.66 -16.95
C LYS A 235 6.48 6.60 -18.13
N HIS A 236 6.27 6.08 -19.33
CA HIS A 236 6.33 6.87 -20.55
C HIS A 236 5.31 8.01 -20.48
N ASN A 237 5.82 9.25 -20.43
CA ASN A 237 5.03 10.47 -20.36
C ASN A 237 4.94 11.14 -21.74
N HIS A 238 5.09 10.40 -22.84
CA HIS A 238 4.99 10.94 -24.22
C HIS A 238 5.92 12.12 -24.52
N ILE A 239 6.98 12.32 -23.72
CA ILE A 239 7.99 13.36 -23.93
C ILE A 239 9.31 12.68 -24.26
N TYR A 240 10.04 13.30 -25.17
CA TYR A 240 11.20 12.71 -25.81
C TYR A 240 12.36 13.70 -25.82
N ALA A 241 13.56 13.16 -25.84
CA ALA A 241 14.77 13.86 -26.24
C ALA A 241 15.20 13.32 -27.60
N GLU A 242 15.69 14.20 -28.46
CA GLU A 242 16.34 13.80 -29.71
C GLU A 242 17.83 13.54 -29.44
N ILE A 243 18.27 12.30 -29.68
CA ILE A 243 19.60 11.80 -29.31
C ILE A 243 20.28 11.25 -30.56
N LEU A 244 21.57 11.54 -30.73
CA LEU A 244 22.38 10.96 -31.80
C LEU A 244 22.83 9.55 -31.41
N GLU A 245 22.66 8.59 -32.32
CA GLU A 245 23.23 7.25 -32.18
C GLU A 245 24.75 7.29 -32.45
N PRO A 246 25.55 6.43 -31.78
CA PRO A 246 26.99 6.34 -32.05
C PRO A 246 27.29 6.16 -33.54
N PRO A 247 28.38 6.77 -34.06
CA PRO A 247 28.80 6.57 -35.45
C PRO A 247 29.29 5.14 -35.67
N SER A 248 29.26 4.66 -36.92
CA SER A 248 30.01 3.45 -37.27
C SER A 248 31.52 3.73 -37.42
N ASP A 249 32.35 2.69 -37.38
CA ASP A 249 33.79 2.80 -37.67
C ASP A 249 34.08 3.47 -39.02
N SER A 250 33.26 3.18 -40.03
CA SER A 250 33.38 3.78 -41.36
C SER A 250 33.03 5.27 -41.35
N GLU A 251 31.99 5.69 -40.63
CA GLU A 251 31.60 7.09 -40.49
C GLU A 251 32.63 7.88 -39.68
N ALA A 252 33.20 7.27 -38.62
CA ALA A 252 34.26 7.88 -37.82
C ALA A 252 35.56 8.06 -38.62
N SER A 253 35.86 7.13 -39.54
CA SER A 253 37.08 7.13 -40.34
C SER A 253 37.05 8.08 -41.55
N ASP A 254 35.87 8.42 -42.07
CA ASP A 254 35.69 9.38 -43.17
C ASP A 254 34.77 10.56 -42.77
N PRO A 255 35.36 11.64 -42.21
CA PRO A 255 34.63 12.83 -41.82
C PRO A 255 34.01 13.62 -42.98
N SER A 256 34.19 13.20 -44.25
CA SER A 256 33.61 13.87 -45.41
C SER A 256 32.13 13.47 -45.63
N THR A 257 31.74 12.27 -45.19
CA THR A 257 30.35 11.78 -45.15
C THR A 257 29.67 12.13 -43.82
N LYS A 258 29.42 13.42 -43.55
CA LYS A 258 28.81 13.89 -42.30
C LYS A 258 27.29 13.68 -42.25
N SER A 259 26.84 12.44 -42.17
CA SER A 259 25.46 12.13 -41.76
C SER A 259 25.46 11.54 -40.37
N TRP A 260 24.77 12.18 -39.42
CA TRP A 260 24.48 11.58 -38.12
C TRP A 260 23.07 10.99 -38.12
N LEU A 261 22.89 9.90 -37.38
CA LEU A 261 21.58 9.29 -37.17
C LEU A 261 20.95 9.81 -35.87
N GLU A 262 19.83 10.53 -36.00
CA GLU A 262 19.07 11.03 -34.87
C GLU A 262 17.92 10.07 -34.52
N ARG A 263 17.78 9.80 -33.22
CA ARG A 263 16.71 8.99 -32.66
C ARG A 263 15.95 9.73 -31.58
N ARG A 264 14.63 9.70 -31.72
CA ARG A 264 13.68 10.20 -30.72
C ARG A 264 13.53 9.18 -29.59
N ILE A 265 14.09 9.48 -28.42
CA ILE A 265 14.12 8.58 -27.25
C ILE A 265 13.24 9.12 -26.13
N ALA A 266 12.38 8.27 -25.55
CA ALA A 266 11.49 8.66 -24.47
C ALA A 266 12.29 8.91 -23.17
N LEU A 267 11.94 9.95 -22.42
CA LEU A 267 12.63 10.29 -21.17
C LEU A 267 12.65 9.12 -20.18
N SER A 268 11.56 8.35 -20.09
CA SER A 268 11.46 7.19 -19.19
C SER A 268 12.37 6.00 -19.56
N THR A 269 13.24 6.15 -20.57
CA THR A 269 14.18 5.12 -21.02
C THR A 269 15.64 5.57 -20.94
N ILE A 270 15.89 6.79 -20.47
CA ILE A 270 17.22 7.37 -20.31
C ILE A 270 17.61 7.28 -18.82
N PRO A 271 18.84 6.85 -18.47
CA PRO A 271 19.33 6.89 -17.10
C PRO A 271 19.26 8.30 -16.49
N HIS A 272 18.69 8.42 -15.29
CA HIS A 272 18.54 9.71 -14.63
C HIS A 272 18.38 9.59 -13.11
N THR A 273 18.62 10.69 -12.41
CA THR A 273 18.48 10.77 -10.95
C THR A 273 18.00 12.16 -10.51
N LEU A 274 17.54 12.27 -9.26
CA LEU A 274 17.09 13.55 -8.71
C LEU A 274 18.31 14.44 -8.42
N PHE A 275 18.32 15.64 -9.01
CA PHE A 275 19.39 16.62 -8.86
C PHE A 275 19.03 17.75 -7.89
N THR A 276 17.79 18.22 -7.94
CA THR A 276 17.35 19.36 -7.11
C THR A 276 15.88 19.25 -6.76
N LYS A 277 15.53 19.71 -5.56
CA LYS A 277 14.15 19.94 -5.13
C LYS A 277 13.89 21.44 -5.09
N ILE A 278 13.10 21.93 -6.04
CA ILE A 278 12.80 23.36 -6.16
C ILE A 278 11.69 23.74 -5.18
N THR A 279 10.66 22.92 -5.07
CA THR A 279 9.61 23.03 -4.05
C THR A 279 9.31 21.67 -3.42
N GLU A 280 9.02 21.65 -2.13
CA GLU A 280 8.51 20.47 -1.41
C GLU A 280 7.07 20.72 -0.93
N GLY A 281 6.29 19.66 -0.74
CA GLY A 281 4.90 19.76 -0.24
C GLY A 281 3.84 19.37 -1.28
N ASN A 282 2.75 20.13 -1.34
CA ASN A 282 1.56 19.76 -2.13
C ASN A 282 1.76 19.86 -3.65
N SER A 283 2.74 20.64 -4.11
CA SER A 283 3.05 20.83 -5.53
C SER A 283 4.57 20.79 -5.75
N PRO A 284 5.19 19.61 -5.60
CA PRO A 284 6.63 19.51 -5.70
C PRO A 284 7.09 19.72 -7.14
N ILE A 285 8.13 20.54 -7.29
CA ILE A 285 8.89 20.69 -8.52
C ILE A 285 10.23 19.99 -8.31
N TYR A 286 10.46 18.94 -9.10
CA TYR A 286 11.70 18.20 -9.09
C TYR A 286 12.51 18.49 -10.35
N CYS A 287 13.79 18.74 -10.19
CA CYS A 287 14.75 18.79 -11.29
C CYS A 287 15.56 17.49 -11.28
N TYR A 288 15.50 16.76 -12.38
CA TYR A 288 16.25 15.55 -12.63
C TYR A 288 17.42 15.84 -13.58
N ILE A 289 18.54 15.15 -13.37
CA ILE A 289 19.67 15.14 -14.30
C ILE A 289 19.67 13.82 -15.07
N PHE A 290 19.81 13.92 -16.39
CA PHE A 290 19.72 12.83 -17.36
C PHE A 290 21.08 12.56 -18.00
N PHE A 291 21.40 11.28 -18.25
CA PHE A 291 22.69 10.85 -18.77
C PHE A 291 22.52 10.00 -20.05
N PRO A 292 22.45 10.64 -21.23
CA PRO A 292 22.16 9.95 -22.49
C PRO A 292 23.28 9.00 -22.92
N ARG A 293 24.54 9.30 -22.59
CA ARG A 293 25.70 8.45 -22.90
C ARG A 293 25.62 7.05 -22.30
N MET A 294 24.84 6.86 -21.22
CA MET A 294 24.68 5.57 -20.53
C MET A 294 23.46 4.76 -20.99
N ILE A 295 22.79 5.14 -22.09
CA ILE A 295 21.60 4.44 -22.59
C ILE A 295 21.96 3.02 -23.05
N HIS A 296 21.47 2.00 -22.34
CA HIS A 296 21.68 0.59 -22.68
C HIS A 296 20.48 -0.29 -22.32
N ARG A 297 20.56 -1.57 -22.68
CA ARG A 297 19.61 -2.60 -22.25
C ARG A 297 20.32 -3.55 -21.31
N ASN A 298 19.62 -3.98 -20.27
CA ASN A 298 20.06 -5.05 -19.40
C ASN A 298 20.20 -6.34 -20.21
N GLU A 299 21.36 -6.99 -20.14
CA GLU A 299 21.69 -8.17 -20.95
C GLU A 299 20.76 -9.37 -20.67
N TYR A 300 20.26 -9.50 -19.43
CA TYR A 300 19.40 -10.62 -19.04
C TYR A 300 17.92 -10.38 -19.32
N THR A 301 17.45 -9.15 -19.10
CA THR A 301 16.02 -8.83 -19.21
C THR A 301 15.64 -8.19 -20.54
N GLY A 302 16.62 -7.72 -21.31
CA GLY A 302 16.44 -6.92 -22.53
C GLY A 302 15.79 -5.55 -22.30
N LYS A 303 15.51 -5.17 -21.05
CA LYS A 303 14.84 -3.91 -20.69
C LYS A 303 15.85 -2.77 -20.61
N ARG A 304 15.40 -1.55 -20.93
CA ARG A 304 16.21 -0.34 -20.76
C ARG A 304 16.47 -0.10 -19.28
N GLU A 305 17.73 0.08 -18.91
CA GLU A 305 18.11 0.46 -17.56
C GLU A 305 18.01 1.97 -17.38
N THR A 306 17.34 2.40 -16.31
CA THR A 306 17.14 3.83 -16.03
C THR A 306 17.58 4.25 -14.64
N SER A 307 17.80 3.29 -13.74
CA SER A 307 18.24 3.55 -12.37
C SER A 307 19.75 3.35 -12.29
N LEU A 308 20.46 4.39 -11.87
CA LEU A 308 21.91 4.34 -11.77
C LEU A 308 22.34 3.59 -10.48
N PRO A 309 23.37 2.73 -10.53
CA PRO A 309 23.92 2.06 -9.37
C PRO A 309 24.48 3.06 -8.36
N MET A 310 24.44 2.68 -7.08
CA MET A 310 24.88 3.54 -5.97
C MET A 310 26.33 4.00 -6.13
N GLU A 311 27.24 3.11 -6.50
CA GLU A 311 28.66 3.41 -6.69
C GLU A 311 28.89 4.47 -7.79
N VAL A 312 28.17 4.35 -8.91
CA VAL A 312 28.24 5.30 -10.05
C VAL A 312 27.74 6.68 -9.62
N LEU A 313 26.65 6.72 -8.84
CA LEU A 313 26.08 7.97 -8.31
C LEU A 313 26.99 8.64 -7.28
N ILE A 314 27.52 7.89 -6.31
CA ILE A 314 28.42 8.45 -5.29
C ILE A 314 29.62 9.11 -5.96
N TRP A 315 30.24 8.40 -6.91
CA TRP A 315 31.38 8.92 -7.63
C TRP A 315 31.07 10.21 -8.40
N PHE A 316 29.94 10.27 -9.11
CA PHE A 316 29.52 11.49 -9.82
C PHE A 316 29.33 12.68 -8.85
N TRP A 317 28.78 12.43 -7.67
CA TRP A 317 28.63 13.48 -6.66
C TRP A 317 29.98 13.95 -6.12
N ASP A 318 30.86 13.03 -5.71
CA ASP A 318 32.15 13.35 -5.09
C ASP A 318 33.13 14.01 -6.09
N ASN A 319 33.04 13.69 -7.38
CA ASN A 319 33.98 14.18 -8.39
C ASN A 319 33.45 15.31 -9.28
N VAL A 320 32.13 15.53 -9.32
CA VAL A 320 31.54 16.55 -10.21
C VAL A 320 30.65 17.53 -9.44
N VAL A 321 29.61 17.05 -8.76
CA VAL A 321 28.60 17.93 -8.13
C VAL A 321 29.18 18.70 -6.94
N LEU A 322 29.83 17.99 -6.02
CA LEU A 322 30.38 18.58 -4.80
C LEU A 322 31.58 19.49 -5.09
N PRO A 323 32.55 19.12 -5.95
CA PRO A 323 33.62 20.03 -6.36
C PRO A 323 33.11 21.30 -7.06
N ALA A 324 32.07 21.18 -7.91
CA ALA A 324 31.43 22.35 -8.51
C ALA A 324 30.80 23.27 -7.45
N LEU A 325 30.11 22.69 -6.47
CA LEU A 325 29.54 23.43 -5.34
C LEU A 325 30.62 24.15 -4.52
N TYR A 326 31.73 23.49 -4.21
CA TYR A 326 32.83 24.07 -3.43
C TYR A 326 33.50 25.21 -4.16
N TYR A 327 33.76 25.03 -5.46
CA TYR A 327 34.37 26.08 -6.28
C TYR A 327 33.53 27.36 -6.29
N VAL A 328 32.21 27.22 -6.44
CA VAL A 328 31.29 28.36 -6.55
C VAL A 328 31.05 29.04 -5.20
N VAL A 329 30.95 28.26 -4.11
CA VAL A 329 30.64 28.78 -2.78
C VAL A 329 31.88 29.30 -2.04
N ASN A 330 33.08 29.20 -2.65
CA ASN A 330 34.39 29.47 -2.05
C ASN A 330 34.51 30.88 -1.43
N LEU A 331 34.01 30.97 -0.20
CA LEU A 331 34.14 32.04 0.77
C LEU A 331 34.60 31.35 2.04
N THR A 332 35.73 31.79 2.61
CA THR A 332 36.38 31.21 3.80
C THR A 332 35.41 31.03 5.00
N ALA A 333 34.33 31.80 5.05
CA ALA A 333 33.29 31.69 6.07
C ALA A 333 32.29 30.52 5.90
N LEU A 334 32.14 29.98 4.69
CA LEU A 334 31.15 28.94 4.36
C LEU A 334 31.76 27.54 4.21
N GLU A 335 33.08 27.44 4.01
CA GLU A 335 33.86 26.21 3.84
C GLU A 335 33.51 25.09 4.85
N PRO A 336 33.40 25.36 6.19
CA PRO A 336 33.08 24.31 7.17
C PRO A 336 31.69 23.67 7.00
N PHE A 337 30.80 24.29 6.24
CA PHE A 337 29.42 23.83 6.06
C PHE A 337 29.22 23.02 4.78
N TYR A 338 30.18 23.08 3.86
CA TYR A 338 30.09 22.47 2.54
C TYR A 338 31.10 21.34 2.34
N GLU A 339 32.34 21.44 2.82
CA GLU A 339 33.43 20.48 2.55
C GLU A 339 33.23 19.09 3.20
N TYR A 340 32.39 18.25 2.58
CA TYR A 340 32.14 16.87 2.99
C TYR A 340 31.96 15.96 1.77
N THR A 341 32.54 14.77 1.82
CA THR A 341 32.21 13.68 0.88
C THR A 341 30.76 13.21 1.06
N VAL A 342 30.23 12.50 0.06
CA VAL A 342 28.90 11.86 0.17
C VAL A 342 28.83 10.95 1.41
N GLU A 343 29.88 10.18 1.70
CA GLU A 343 29.94 9.33 2.88
C GLU A 343 29.85 10.13 4.19
N GLU A 344 30.56 11.24 4.29
CA GLU A 344 30.52 12.10 5.48
C GLU A 344 29.15 12.73 5.66
N TYR A 345 28.50 13.18 4.58
CA TYR A 345 27.12 13.65 4.63
C TYR A 345 26.15 12.56 5.10
N ILE A 346 26.32 11.32 4.65
CA ILE A 346 25.52 10.17 5.09
C ILE A 346 25.76 9.90 6.58
N ARG A 347 27.02 9.86 7.03
CA ARG A 347 27.39 9.61 8.44
C ARG A 347 26.82 10.67 9.38
N LYS A 348 26.92 11.96 9.02
CA LYS A 348 26.38 13.09 9.82
C LYS A 348 24.86 13.02 10.01
N ARG A 349 24.13 12.30 9.14
CA ARG A 349 22.68 12.13 9.22
C ARG A 349 22.24 10.96 10.12
N ALA A 350 23.08 9.94 10.28
CA ALA A 350 22.73 8.69 10.95
C ALA A 350 22.27 8.86 12.42
N GLY A 351 22.62 9.97 13.09
CA GLY A 351 22.29 10.22 14.49
C GLY A 351 20.86 10.71 14.80
N LYS A 352 20.01 11.04 13.82
CA LYS A 352 18.74 11.76 14.09
C LYS A 352 17.45 10.94 14.20
N ASN A 353 17.41 9.66 13.83
CA ASN A 353 16.29 8.72 14.10
C ASN A 353 16.57 7.35 13.43
N PRO A 354 17.13 6.35 14.14
CA PRO A 354 17.49 5.06 13.54
C PRO A 354 16.29 4.15 13.18
N GLY A 355 15.05 4.57 13.46
CA GLY A 355 13.85 3.73 13.31
C GLY A 355 13.14 3.75 11.96
N LYS A 356 13.48 4.66 11.03
CA LYS A 356 12.90 4.68 9.67
C LYS A 356 13.96 4.25 8.66
N LYS A 357 13.78 3.06 8.08
CA LYS A 357 14.58 2.55 6.95
C LYS A 357 14.70 3.55 5.78
N ASP A 358 13.84 4.58 5.69
CA ASP A 358 13.81 5.60 4.64
C ASP A 358 14.87 6.72 4.72
N SER A 359 15.67 6.82 5.80
CA SER A 359 16.59 7.97 5.95
C SER A 359 17.77 7.95 4.97
N LEU A 360 18.26 6.77 4.56
CA LEU A 360 19.31 6.62 3.56
C LEU A 360 18.82 6.92 2.13
N TYR A 361 17.54 6.65 1.85
CA TYR A 361 16.95 6.67 0.50
C TYR A 361 16.42 8.05 0.05
N SER A 362 16.31 9.02 0.96
CA SER A 362 15.69 10.33 0.65
C SER A 362 16.66 11.39 0.12
N GLY A 363 17.97 11.10 0.09
CA GLY A 363 19.05 12.06 -0.22
C GLY A 363 19.09 13.25 0.75
N PHE A 364 20.19 14.00 0.75
CA PHE A 364 20.36 15.21 1.57
C PHE A 364 20.50 16.44 0.67
N SER A 365 19.84 17.54 1.00
CA SER A 365 19.88 18.77 0.21
C SER A 365 20.36 19.97 1.00
N LYS A 366 21.00 20.91 0.30
CA LYS A 366 21.42 22.22 0.79
C LYS A 366 20.73 23.31 -0.04
N GLN A 367 20.37 24.40 0.63
CA GLN A 367 19.78 25.55 -0.06
C GLN A 367 20.87 26.33 -0.80
N VAL A 368 20.65 26.58 -2.08
CA VAL A 368 21.51 27.41 -2.94
C VAL A 368 20.66 28.47 -3.61
N ASP A 369 21.17 29.70 -3.71
CA ASP A 369 20.48 30.78 -4.42
C ASP A 369 20.53 30.58 -5.95
N PRO A 370 19.68 31.29 -6.72
CA PRO A 370 19.60 31.12 -8.17
C PRO A 370 20.91 31.34 -8.96
N ALA A 371 21.74 32.30 -8.54
CA ALA A 371 22.98 32.62 -9.24
C ALA A 371 24.00 31.50 -9.00
N THR A 372 24.17 31.11 -7.74
CA THR A 372 24.99 29.96 -7.34
C THR A 372 24.55 28.68 -8.06
N PHE A 373 23.25 28.39 -8.12
CA PHE A 373 22.72 27.21 -8.81
C PHE A 373 23.07 27.17 -10.30
N SER A 374 23.05 28.31 -10.97
CA SER A 374 23.42 28.41 -12.39
C SER A 374 24.93 28.22 -12.59
N GLN A 375 25.75 28.80 -11.71
CA GLN A 375 27.20 28.67 -11.76
C GLN A 375 27.66 27.24 -11.49
N ILE A 376 27.00 26.51 -10.58
CA ILE A 376 27.28 25.11 -10.31
C ILE A 376 27.08 24.27 -11.57
N GLN A 377 25.98 24.44 -12.29
CA GLN A 377 25.72 23.69 -13.53
C GLN A 377 26.78 23.92 -14.58
N ASN A 378 27.22 25.17 -14.78
CA ASN A 378 28.30 25.50 -15.70
C ASN A 378 29.62 24.87 -15.23
N LYS A 379 29.94 25.00 -13.95
CA LYS A 379 31.18 24.45 -13.39
C LYS A 379 31.23 22.92 -13.45
N MET A 380 30.10 22.24 -13.32
CA MET A 380 30.00 20.80 -13.55
C MET A 380 30.42 20.42 -14.98
N ARG A 381 30.03 21.21 -15.99
CA ARG A 381 30.47 21.01 -17.38
C ARG A 381 31.97 21.24 -17.52
N ASP A 382 32.48 22.35 -16.97
CA ASP A 382 33.92 22.65 -16.99
C ASP A 382 34.75 21.52 -16.35
N ILE A 383 34.28 20.94 -15.24
CA ILE A 383 34.96 19.82 -14.57
C ILE A 383 35.00 18.59 -15.48
N LEU A 384 33.87 18.26 -16.12
CA LEU A 384 33.82 17.12 -17.04
C LEU A 384 34.69 17.32 -18.28
N ASP A 385 34.87 18.56 -18.75
CA ASP A 385 35.67 18.88 -19.93
C ASP A 385 37.17 19.01 -19.65
N SER A 386 37.55 19.33 -18.40
CA SER A 386 38.95 19.59 -18.00
C SER A 386 39.71 18.38 -17.43
N PHE A 387 39.05 17.24 -17.20
CA PHE A 387 39.64 16.11 -16.48
C PHE A 387 40.48 15.18 -17.39
N GLU A 388 41.62 14.69 -16.86
CA GLU A 388 42.56 13.83 -17.61
C GLU A 388 42.11 12.35 -17.75
N ASP A 389 41.35 11.81 -16.78
CA ASP A 389 40.76 10.45 -16.85
C ASP A 389 39.42 10.46 -17.63
N THR A 390 39.52 10.46 -18.95
CA THR A 390 38.38 10.55 -19.87
C THR A 390 37.43 9.35 -19.75
N GLN A 391 37.94 8.14 -19.50
CA GLN A 391 37.15 6.91 -19.57
C GLN A 391 36.03 6.81 -18.51
N LYS A 392 36.24 7.40 -17.32
CA LYS A 392 35.20 7.47 -16.29
C LYS A 392 34.31 8.70 -16.42
N MET A 393 34.86 9.86 -16.77
CA MET A 393 34.12 11.12 -16.87
C MET A 393 33.19 11.18 -18.09
N ASP A 394 33.61 10.62 -19.23
CA ASP A 394 32.88 10.76 -20.50
C ASP A 394 31.45 10.23 -20.42
N ARG A 395 31.16 9.20 -19.62
CA ARG A 395 29.80 8.67 -19.44
C ARG A 395 28.80 9.68 -18.85
N PHE A 396 29.30 10.70 -18.15
CA PHE A 396 28.49 11.75 -17.53
C PHE A 396 28.40 13.02 -18.37
N LYS A 397 29.20 13.15 -19.43
CA LYS A 397 29.08 14.24 -20.40
C LYS A 397 27.73 14.18 -21.13
N SER A 398 27.40 15.28 -21.80
CA SER A 398 26.10 15.45 -22.47
C SER A 398 24.90 15.33 -21.52
N PHE A 399 25.09 15.57 -20.23
CA PHE A 399 23.96 15.59 -19.32
C PHE A 399 23.05 16.78 -19.62
N PHE A 400 21.77 16.61 -19.31
CA PHE A 400 20.76 17.67 -19.40
C PHE A 400 19.76 17.57 -18.26
N PHE A 401 18.90 18.57 -18.13
CA PHE A 401 17.93 18.67 -17.04
C PHE A 401 16.50 18.49 -17.51
N VAL A 402 15.71 17.84 -16.67
CA VAL A 402 14.25 17.75 -16.84
C VAL A 402 13.60 18.20 -15.54
N LEU A 403 12.82 19.27 -15.62
CA LEU A 403 11.99 19.72 -14.51
C LEU A 403 10.59 19.14 -14.68
N GLU A 404 10.10 18.43 -13.66
CA GLU A 404 8.75 17.90 -13.61
C GLU A 404 8.00 18.53 -12.44
N CYS A 405 6.78 18.99 -12.70
CA CYS A 405 5.86 19.43 -11.66
C CYS A 405 4.50 18.74 -11.79
N LYS A 406 3.98 18.26 -10.66
CA LYS A 406 2.68 17.60 -10.55
C LYS A 406 1.94 18.10 -9.31
N GLY A 407 0.62 17.94 -9.28
CA GLY A 407 -0.17 18.14 -8.06
C GLY A 407 -0.52 19.60 -7.74
N PHE A 408 -0.42 20.52 -8.69
CA PHE A 408 -0.88 21.91 -8.52
C PHE A 408 -2.24 22.19 -9.20
N LYS A 409 -2.86 21.17 -9.83
CA LYS A 409 -4.13 21.27 -10.56
C LYS A 409 -5.19 22.13 -9.86
N LEU A 410 -5.43 21.86 -8.57
CA LEU A 410 -6.47 22.55 -7.80
C LEU A 410 -6.20 24.05 -7.57
N ASN A 411 -4.95 24.48 -7.69
CA ASN A 411 -4.55 25.88 -7.49
C ASN A 411 -4.65 26.69 -8.80
N VAL A 412 -4.78 26.02 -9.95
CA VAL A 412 -4.74 26.66 -11.28
C VAL A 412 -6.02 26.49 -12.08
N ILE A 413 -6.97 25.69 -11.61
CA ILE A 413 -8.26 25.49 -12.27
C ILE A 413 -9.08 26.79 -12.30
N SER A 414 -9.65 27.12 -13.46
CA SER A 414 -10.42 28.34 -13.65
C SER A 414 -11.47 28.16 -14.76
N PRO A 415 -12.66 28.80 -14.65
CA PRO A 415 -13.60 28.90 -15.77
C PRO A 415 -13.09 29.84 -16.87
N ASP A 416 -12.21 30.79 -16.54
CA ASP A 416 -11.52 31.66 -17.49
C ASP A 416 -10.11 31.14 -17.76
N GLY A 417 -9.85 30.72 -19.00
CA GLY A 417 -8.56 30.19 -19.42
C GLY A 417 -7.41 31.19 -19.29
N ASN A 418 -7.65 32.49 -19.47
CA ASN A 418 -6.60 33.52 -19.34
C ASN A 418 -6.03 33.58 -17.91
N SER A 419 -6.87 33.34 -16.91
CA SER A 419 -6.49 33.32 -15.51
C SER A 419 -5.61 32.11 -15.14
N VAL A 420 -5.68 31.00 -15.89
CA VAL A 420 -4.95 29.75 -15.57
C VAL A 420 -3.44 29.95 -15.58
N MET A 421 -2.89 30.58 -16.61
CA MET A 421 -1.44 30.84 -16.70
C MET A 421 -0.98 31.81 -15.60
N THR A 422 -1.80 32.83 -15.28
CA THR A 422 -1.52 33.75 -14.18
C THR A 422 -1.48 33.03 -12.84
N ASN A 423 -2.43 32.11 -12.60
CA ASN A 423 -2.48 31.30 -11.39
C ASN A 423 -1.31 30.32 -11.31
N LEU A 424 -0.88 29.74 -12.44
CA LEU A 424 0.33 28.91 -12.50
C LEU A 424 1.55 29.70 -12.07
N LYS A 425 1.79 30.88 -12.65
CA LYS A 425 2.90 31.76 -12.29
C LYS A 425 2.89 32.13 -10.80
N LYS A 426 1.71 32.41 -10.23
CA LYS A 426 1.54 32.71 -8.79
C LYS A 426 1.78 31.51 -7.89
N THR A 427 1.42 30.30 -8.34
CA THR A 427 1.56 29.05 -7.56
C THR A 427 2.99 28.52 -7.61
N THR A 428 3.73 28.86 -8.67
CA THR A 428 5.11 28.40 -8.91
C THR A 428 6.06 29.58 -9.14
N PRO A 429 6.15 30.54 -8.20
CA PRO A 429 6.99 31.73 -8.36
C PRO A 429 8.48 31.41 -8.37
N GLN A 430 8.87 30.19 -7.97
CA GLN A 430 10.26 29.73 -7.96
C GLN A 430 10.81 29.49 -9.37
N LEU A 431 9.96 29.40 -10.39
CA LEU A 431 10.38 29.27 -11.78
C LEU A 431 10.38 30.62 -12.48
N ASN A 432 11.45 30.89 -13.24
CA ASN A 432 11.48 32.04 -14.14
C ASN A 432 10.68 31.70 -15.41
N TRP A 433 9.38 31.97 -15.40
CA TRP A 433 8.48 31.59 -16.49
C TRP A 433 8.81 32.22 -17.83
N ASP A 434 9.38 33.42 -17.85
CA ASP A 434 9.78 34.07 -19.11
C ASP A 434 11.01 33.37 -19.73
N TYR A 435 11.91 32.85 -18.89
CA TYR A 435 13.00 31.98 -19.32
C TYR A 435 12.50 30.61 -19.79
N VAL A 436 11.57 29.98 -19.04
CA VAL A 436 11.01 28.64 -19.33
C VAL A 436 10.18 28.63 -20.62
N LEU A 437 9.38 29.67 -20.87
CA LEU A 437 8.56 29.78 -22.07
C LEU A 437 9.37 30.17 -23.32
N ASN A 438 10.58 30.71 -23.13
CA ASN A 438 11.47 30.99 -24.24
C ASN A 438 12.09 29.70 -24.77
N ARG A 439 11.66 29.32 -25.97
CA ARG A 439 12.08 28.08 -26.64
C ARG A 439 13.56 28.02 -26.99
N ALA A 440 14.30 29.14 -26.95
CA ALA A 440 15.75 29.11 -27.07
C ALA A 440 16.43 28.36 -25.90
N ASN A 441 15.74 28.24 -24.76
CA ASN A 441 16.26 27.65 -23.53
C ASN A 441 15.73 26.22 -23.27
N GLY A 442 15.24 25.53 -24.30
CA GLY A 442 14.61 24.22 -24.19
C GLY A 442 13.11 24.25 -24.48
N GLU A 443 12.41 23.17 -24.18
CA GLU A 443 10.99 23.01 -24.54
C GLU A 443 10.17 22.59 -23.33
N VAL A 444 9.12 23.36 -23.03
CA VAL A 444 8.16 23.07 -21.96
C VAL A 444 6.90 22.45 -22.55
N HIS A 445 6.50 21.34 -21.96
CA HIS A 445 5.27 20.61 -22.28
C HIS A 445 4.27 20.79 -21.14
N MET A 446 3.04 21.14 -21.46
CA MET A 446 1.97 21.37 -20.49
C MET A 446 0.76 20.50 -20.81
N ASP A 447 0.15 19.93 -19.77
CA ASP A 447 -1.08 19.14 -19.86
C ASP A 447 -2.29 20.05 -19.59
N ILE A 448 -2.96 20.48 -20.65
CA ILE A 448 -4.13 21.34 -20.58
C ILE A 448 -5.39 20.47 -20.52
N GLY A 449 -6.12 20.54 -19.41
CA GLY A 449 -7.35 19.80 -19.20
C GLY A 449 -8.60 20.68 -19.35
N PHE A 450 -9.50 20.31 -20.26
CA PHE A 450 -10.85 20.87 -20.34
C PHE A 450 -11.82 19.94 -19.62
N ASN A 451 -12.49 20.43 -18.58
CA ASN A 451 -13.50 19.67 -17.83
C ASN A 451 -14.86 20.29 -18.11
N PHE A 452 -15.82 19.47 -18.53
CA PHE A 452 -17.18 19.89 -18.87
C PHE A 452 -18.15 19.37 -17.82
N HIS A 453 -18.79 20.28 -17.08
CA HIS A 453 -19.60 19.98 -15.90
C HIS A 453 -21.09 20.17 -16.20
N PRO A 454 -21.92 19.14 -16.11
CA PRO A 454 -23.36 19.28 -16.34
C PRO A 454 -24.08 19.76 -15.08
N ARG A 455 -24.99 20.72 -15.24
CA ARG A 455 -25.83 21.29 -14.18
C ARG A 455 -27.28 21.27 -14.63
N ARG A 456 -28.14 20.47 -13.98
CA ARG A 456 -29.57 20.42 -14.31
C ARG A 456 -30.24 21.77 -14.09
N VAL A 457 -31.14 22.14 -15.01
CA VAL A 457 -32.05 23.28 -14.86
C VAL A 457 -33.31 22.75 -14.16
N LEU A 458 -33.27 22.65 -12.83
CA LEU A 458 -34.38 22.12 -12.03
C LEU A 458 -35.54 23.14 -11.95
N LYS A 459 -36.79 22.67 -12.10
CA LYS A 459 -38.01 23.50 -11.95
C LYS A 459 -38.60 23.49 -10.53
N LYS A 460 -38.18 22.57 -9.64
CA LYS A 460 -38.65 22.42 -8.24
C LYS A 460 -37.51 21.98 -7.31
N GLU A 461 -37.58 22.33 -6.02
CA GLU A 461 -36.54 22.03 -5.02
C GLU A 461 -36.47 20.54 -4.59
N GLU A 462 -37.56 19.78 -4.74
CA GLU A 462 -37.67 18.39 -4.27
C GLU A 462 -36.83 17.38 -5.08
N ASP A 463 -36.38 17.73 -6.29
CA ASP A 463 -35.60 16.84 -7.18
C ASP A 463 -34.08 16.83 -6.93
N ARG A 464 -33.58 17.55 -5.92
CA ARG A 464 -32.13 17.72 -5.74
C ARG A 464 -31.39 16.40 -5.50
N SER A 465 -32.01 15.42 -4.84
CA SER A 465 -31.38 14.13 -4.49
C SER A 465 -31.12 13.21 -5.71
N GLN A 466 -31.81 13.44 -6.84
CA GLN A 466 -31.66 12.68 -8.09
C GLN A 466 -31.24 13.56 -9.28
N SER A 467 -30.79 14.79 -9.01
CA SER A 467 -30.48 15.79 -10.02
C SER A 467 -29.13 15.64 -10.72
N GLY A 468 -28.26 14.73 -10.26
CA GLY A 468 -26.94 14.52 -10.85
C GLY A 468 -27.01 14.00 -12.29
N LEU A 469 -26.08 14.43 -13.13
CA LEU A 469 -25.88 13.91 -14.48
C LEU A 469 -24.48 13.33 -14.65
N THR A 470 -24.40 12.17 -15.30
CA THR A 470 -23.15 11.51 -15.68
C THR A 470 -22.95 11.64 -17.18
N GLY A 471 -21.79 12.17 -17.58
CA GLY A 471 -21.36 12.26 -18.97
C GLY A 471 -20.57 11.04 -19.42
N LEU A 472 -20.93 10.50 -20.58
CA LEU A 472 -20.27 9.38 -21.24
C LEU A 472 -19.86 9.79 -22.66
N TRP A 473 -18.56 9.84 -22.94
CA TRP A 473 -18.08 10.07 -24.29
C TRP A 473 -18.52 8.97 -25.25
N ARG A 474 -19.08 9.38 -26.40
CA ARG A 474 -19.39 8.46 -27.49
C ARG A 474 -18.12 8.12 -28.26
N MET A 475 -17.80 6.83 -28.36
CA MET A 475 -16.54 6.34 -28.94
C MET A 475 -16.41 6.62 -30.44
N ASN A 476 -17.53 6.57 -31.17
CA ASN A 476 -17.61 6.94 -32.59
C ASN A 476 -17.26 8.43 -32.81
N TYR A 477 -17.81 9.33 -31.98
CA TYR A 477 -17.45 10.75 -32.03
C TYR A 477 -15.98 10.95 -31.67
N LEU A 478 -15.52 10.35 -30.57
CA LEU A 478 -14.13 10.50 -30.13
C LEU A 478 -13.15 10.04 -31.20
N ASP A 479 -13.34 8.86 -31.79
CA ASP A 479 -12.38 8.36 -32.79
C ASP A 479 -12.34 9.24 -34.05
N GLU A 480 -13.48 9.74 -34.52
CA GLU A 480 -13.54 10.69 -35.64
C GLU A 480 -12.93 12.05 -35.27
N SER A 481 -13.17 12.55 -34.06
CA SER A 481 -12.57 13.79 -33.55
C SER A 481 -11.05 13.68 -33.47
N PHE A 482 -10.53 12.53 -33.02
CA PHE A 482 -9.08 12.26 -33.01
C PHE A 482 -8.52 12.16 -34.44
N GLY A 483 -9.23 11.50 -35.35
CA GLY A 483 -8.90 11.44 -36.77
C GLY A 483 -8.79 12.82 -37.41
N LYS A 484 -9.82 13.65 -37.22
CA LYS A 484 -9.89 15.02 -37.74
C LYS A 484 -8.81 15.93 -37.13
N SER A 485 -8.48 15.75 -35.86
CA SER A 485 -7.36 16.43 -35.23
C SER A 485 -5.98 15.91 -35.68
N GLY A 486 -5.89 14.82 -36.47
CA GLY A 486 -4.63 14.28 -36.96
C GLY A 486 -3.86 13.42 -35.96
N PHE A 487 -4.56 12.87 -34.96
CA PHE A 487 -3.99 11.89 -34.03
C PHE A 487 -3.91 10.50 -34.66
N LYS A 488 -2.96 9.69 -34.20
CA LYS A 488 -2.86 8.27 -34.56
C LYS A 488 -4.12 7.52 -34.10
N ALA A 489 -4.26 6.27 -34.56
CA ALA A 489 -5.30 5.38 -34.08
C ALA A 489 -5.03 5.05 -32.59
N GLY A 490 -5.81 5.65 -31.70
CA GLY A 490 -5.59 5.64 -30.24
C GLY A 490 -5.98 4.33 -29.57
N ASN A 491 -5.65 4.20 -28.29
CA ASN A 491 -6.08 3.07 -27.46
C ASN A 491 -7.44 3.40 -26.82
N PRO A 492 -8.52 2.71 -27.20
CA PRO A 492 -9.82 2.90 -26.56
C PRO A 492 -9.84 2.23 -25.19
N HIS A 493 -10.55 2.85 -24.25
CA HIS A 493 -10.86 2.30 -22.94
C HIS A 493 -12.38 2.30 -22.78
N HIS A 494 -12.97 1.13 -22.63
CA HIS A 494 -14.40 0.96 -22.44
C HIS A 494 -14.73 0.97 -20.94
N LEU A 495 -15.79 1.67 -20.57
CA LEU A 495 -16.38 1.56 -19.23
C LEU A 495 -17.43 0.46 -19.25
N ASN A 496 -17.43 -0.40 -18.24
CA ASN A 496 -18.43 -1.44 -18.06
C ASN A 496 -18.64 -2.35 -19.29
N THR A 497 -17.55 -2.61 -20.04
CA THR A 497 -17.57 -3.33 -21.33
C THR A 497 -18.48 -2.72 -22.42
N LEU A 498 -18.83 -1.43 -22.30
CA LEU A 498 -19.64 -0.70 -23.27
C LEU A 498 -18.80 -0.31 -24.49
N PRO A 499 -19.07 -0.85 -25.70
CA PRO A 499 -18.25 -0.59 -26.88
C PRO A 499 -18.45 0.86 -27.39
N CYS A 500 -19.64 1.41 -27.21
CA CYS A 500 -20.04 2.73 -27.70
C CYS A 500 -19.62 3.87 -26.77
N PHE A 501 -19.25 3.59 -25.51
CA PHE A 501 -18.97 4.61 -24.51
C PHE A 501 -17.66 4.34 -23.76
N GLY A 502 -16.86 5.38 -23.55
CA GLY A 502 -15.55 5.17 -22.92
C GLY A 502 -14.61 6.36 -22.95
N ALA A 503 -13.35 6.08 -23.20
CA ALA A 503 -12.26 7.02 -23.27
C ALA A 503 -11.32 6.66 -24.43
N LEU A 504 -10.59 7.65 -24.94
CA LEU A 504 -9.63 7.46 -26.03
C LEU A 504 -8.38 8.28 -25.75
N GLN A 505 -7.22 7.67 -25.97
CA GLN A 505 -5.92 8.33 -25.86
C GLN A 505 -5.05 8.04 -27.08
N ALA A 506 -4.36 9.07 -27.59
CA ALA A 506 -3.49 8.92 -28.73
C ALA A 506 -2.43 10.02 -28.81
N GLU A 507 -1.29 9.68 -29.39
CA GLU A 507 -0.30 10.65 -29.86
C GLU A 507 -0.65 11.19 -31.23
N MET A 508 -0.22 12.42 -31.49
CA MET A 508 -0.23 12.98 -32.83
C MET A 508 0.90 12.38 -33.67
N THR A 509 0.75 12.35 -35.00
CA THR A 509 1.86 11.99 -35.89
C THR A 509 3.02 12.96 -35.69
N VAL A 510 4.28 12.48 -35.73
CA VAL A 510 5.47 13.27 -35.39
C VAL A 510 5.54 14.58 -36.17
N GLU A 511 5.41 14.53 -37.50
CA GLU A 511 5.50 15.72 -38.35
C GLU A 511 4.40 16.74 -38.07
N ARG A 512 3.17 16.27 -37.88
CA ARG A 512 2.05 17.16 -37.53
C ARG A 512 2.25 17.76 -36.14
N SER A 513 2.64 16.96 -35.15
CA SER A 513 2.97 17.42 -33.80
C SER A 513 4.02 18.52 -33.84
N ARG A 514 5.06 18.39 -34.67
CA ARG A 514 6.12 19.40 -34.81
C ARG A 514 5.58 20.75 -35.30
N ARG A 515 4.55 20.77 -36.16
CA ARG A 515 3.95 21.98 -36.73
C ARG A 515 2.82 22.58 -35.88
N THR A 516 2.00 21.74 -35.27
CA THR A 516 0.83 22.16 -34.47
C THR A 516 1.18 22.38 -33.01
N HIS A 517 2.32 21.86 -32.57
CA HIS A 517 2.78 21.86 -31.19
C HIS A 517 1.87 21.09 -30.23
N VAL A 518 1.07 20.15 -30.76
CA VAL A 518 0.21 19.25 -30.01
C VAL A 518 0.76 17.83 -30.11
N LEU A 519 1.07 17.23 -28.98
CA LEU A 519 1.79 15.96 -28.92
C LEU A 519 0.87 14.78 -28.63
N TYR A 520 -0.06 14.95 -27.69
CA TYR A 520 -0.90 13.87 -27.19
C TYR A 520 -2.25 14.42 -26.74
N ARG A 521 -3.30 13.60 -26.86
CA ARG A 521 -4.66 13.89 -26.39
C ARG A 521 -5.21 12.69 -25.64
N SER A 522 -5.92 12.96 -24.55
CA SER A 522 -6.65 11.96 -23.74
C SER A 522 -8.03 12.50 -23.40
N ALA A 523 -9.08 11.81 -23.87
CA ALA A 523 -10.47 12.14 -23.55
C ALA A 523 -11.07 11.02 -22.71
N TYR A 524 -11.66 11.35 -21.56
CA TYR A 524 -12.18 10.37 -20.62
C TYR A 524 -13.35 10.89 -19.76
N ASN A 525 -14.16 9.99 -19.21
CA ASN A 525 -15.33 10.32 -18.40
C ASN A 525 -14.90 10.60 -16.95
N LEU A 526 -15.50 11.56 -16.24
CA LEU A 526 -15.12 11.87 -14.85
C LEU A 526 -15.79 10.96 -13.82
N VAL A 527 -16.65 10.03 -14.24
CA VAL A 527 -17.40 9.16 -13.33
C VAL A 527 -16.49 8.24 -12.49
N TYR A 528 -15.30 7.89 -12.98
CA TYR A 528 -14.31 7.13 -12.18
C TYR A 528 -13.79 7.93 -10.96
N GLU A 529 -13.92 9.26 -10.91
CA GLU A 529 -13.55 10.06 -9.73
C GLU A 529 -14.38 9.69 -8.49
N ALA A 530 -15.55 9.05 -8.67
CA ALA A 530 -16.36 8.55 -7.56
C ALA A 530 -15.66 7.44 -6.75
N VAL A 531 -14.73 6.72 -7.39
CA VAL A 531 -14.15 5.44 -6.93
C VAL A 531 -12.62 5.44 -6.98
N ARG A 532 -12.01 6.50 -7.53
CA ARG A 532 -10.57 6.69 -7.68
C ARG A 532 -9.87 6.82 -6.32
N LYS A 533 -8.81 6.04 -6.12
CA LYS A 533 -7.86 6.21 -5.00
C LYS A 533 -6.85 7.31 -5.28
N LYS A 534 -6.24 7.88 -4.23
CA LYS A 534 -5.29 9.01 -4.33
C LYS A 534 -4.09 8.76 -5.26
N ASP A 535 -3.67 7.51 -5.38
CA ASP A 535 -2.54 7.07 -6.21
C ASP A 535 -2.94 6.64 -7.64
N ASN A 536 -4.23 6.76 -7.98
CA ASN A 536 -4.83 6.33 -9.25
C ASN A 536 -4.66 4.84 -9.56
N SER A 537 -4.34 4.00 -8.57
CA SER A 537 -4.26 2.57 -8.81
C SER A 537 -5.69 2.00 -8.85
N PRO A 538 -6.12 1.38 -9.98
CA PRO A 538 -7.36 0.61 -9.97
C PRO A 538 -7.10 -0.59 -9.06
N TRP A 539 -7.78 -0.63 -7.92
CA TRP A 539 -7.59 -1.71 -6.95
C TRP A 539 -8.90 -2.39 -6.65
N PHE A 540 -8.85 -3.73 -6.75
CA PHE A 540 -9.83 -4.67 -6.25
C PHE A 540 -9.05 -5.89 -5.71
N CYS A 541 -9.71 -6.84 -5.06
CA CYS A 541 -9.03 -8.04 -4.54
C CYS A 541 -8.45 -8.92 -5.66
N GLY A 542 -7.63 -9.93 -5.28
CA GLY A 542 -7.02 -10.85 -6.24
C GLY A 542 -8.01 -11.86 -6.80
N ASP A 543 -7.68 -12.49 -7.93
CA ASP A 543 -8.56 -13.51 -8.55
C ASP A 543 -8.71 -14.75 -7.65
N GLY A 544 -7.65 -15.11 -6.91
CA GLY A 544 -7.67 -16.17 -5.91
C GLY A 544 -8.62 -15.91 -4.73
N ASP A 545 -8.90 -14.64 -4.40
CA ASP A 545 -9.87 -14.27 -3.37
C ASP A 545 -11.30 -14.59 -3.81
N ALA A 546 -11.64 -14.27 -5.06
CA ALA A 546 -12.95 -14.60 -5.65
C ALA A 546 -13.12 -16.11 -5.84
N TYR A 547 -12.06 -16.80 -6.29
CA TYR A 547 -12.06 -18.27 -6.41
C TYR A 547 -12.38 -18.96 -5.06
N ASN A 548 -11.78 -18.48 -3.97
CA ASN A 548 -11.97 -19.05 -2.64
C ASN A 548 -13.15 -18.43 -1.86
N LEU A 549 -13.83 -17.43 -2.43
CA LEU A 549 -14.88 -16.64 -1.77
C LEU A 549 -14.42 -16.12 -0.39
N THR A 550 -13.25 -15.48 -0.34
CA THR A 550 -12.63 -15.02 0.91
C THR A 550 -13.34 -13.79 1.49
N GLU A 551 -13.09 -13.52 2.79
CA GLU A 551 -13.54 -12.29 3.45
C GLU A 551 -13.01 -11.03 2.74
N THR A 552 -11.83 -11.11 2.10
CA THR A 552 -11.26 -10.04 1.28
C THR A 552 -12.14 -9.70 0.08
N PHE A 553 -12.66 -10.72 -0.63
CA PHE A 553 -13.55 -10.52 -1.78
C PHE A 553 -14.87 -9.88 -1.35
N GLN A 554 -15.50 -10.42 -0.30
CA GLN A 554 -16.75 -9.88 0.23
C GLN A 554 -16.59 -8.43 0.70
N SER A 555 -15.51 -8.13 1.42
CA SER A 555 -15.20 -6.77 1.89
C SER A 555 -14.97 -5.81 0.72
N ALA A 556 -14.31 -6.26 -0.35
CA ALA A 556 -14.08 -5.45 -1.54
C ALA A 556 -15.39 -5.13 -2.29
N CYS A 557 -16.32 -6.09 -2.39
CA CYS A 557 -17.67 -5.85 -2.93
C CYS A 557 -18.45 -4.84 -2.07
N GLU A 558 -18.44 -5.01 -0.75
CA GLU A 558 -19.14 -4.09 0.17
C GLU A 558 -18.59 -2.66 0.09
N GLU A 559 -17.26 -2.51 0.02
CA GLU A 559 -16.62 -1.19 -0.17
C GLU A 559 -17.12 -0.52 -1.45
N LYS A 560 -17.30 -1.28 -2.54
CA LYS A 560 -17.84 -0.77 -3.80
C LYS A 560 -19.31 -0.37 -3.71
N TYR A 561 -20.16 -1.17 -3.07
CA TYR A 561 -21.55 -0.78 -2.82
C TYR A 561 -21.63 0.52 -2.02
N HIS A 562 -20.81 0.66 -0.97
CA HIS A 562 -20.71 1.91 -0.21
C HIS A 562 -20.22 3.10 -1.06
N GLN A 563 -19.29 2.88 -1.99
CA GLN A 563 -18.81 3.93 -2.90
C GLN A 563 -19.90 4.41 -3.86
N TYR A 564 -20.74 3.51 -4.37
CA TYR A 564 -21.87 3.82 -5.27
C TYR A 564 -23.06 4.46 -4.55
N LYS A 565 -23.28 4.07 -3.28
CA LYS A 565 -24.38 4.59 -2.46
C LYS A 565 -24.29 6.12 -2.31
N ASN A 566 -25.44 6.80 -2.37
CA ASN A 566 -25.59 8.25 -2.19
C ASN A 566 -24.80 9.13 -3.19
N ARG A 567 -24.32 8.58 -4.32
CA ARG A 567 -23.66 9.37 -5.38
C ARG A 567 -24.61 9.95 -6.42
N GLY A 568 -25.86 9.50 -6.45
CA GLY A 568 -26.89 9.92 -7.42
C GLY A 568 -27.16 11.42 -7.50
N ALA A 569 -26.91 12.16 -6.41
CA ALA A 569 -27.11 13.61 -6.36
C ALA A 569 -25.98 14.43 -6.99
N ARG A 570 -24.80 13.83 -7.23
CA ARG A 570 -23.63 14.54 -7.77
C ARG A 570 -23.58 14.40 -9.28
N SER A 571 -23.20 15.47 -9.98
CA SER A 571 -22.87 15.40 -11.40
C SER A 571 -21.43 14.98 -11.63
N TYR A 572 -21.22 14.15 -12.66
CA TYR A 572 -19.91 13.74 -13.15
C TYR A 572 -19.80 14.09 -14.64
N GLY A 573 -18.92 15.03 -14.93
CA GLY A 573 -18.68 15.51 -16.28
C GLY A 573 -17.84 14.58 -17.16
N VAL A 574 -17.28 15.16 -18.21
CA VAL A 574 -16.22 14.55 -19.01
C VAL A 574 -15.01 15.46 -19.09
N ARG A 575 -13.84 14.89 -19.42
CA ARG A 575 -12.58 15.62 -19.59
C ARG A 575 -11.96 15.33 -20.96
N ASP A 576 -11.37 16.37 -21.55
CA ASP A 576 -10.53 16.30 -22.75
C ASP A 576 -9.20 17.02 -22.47
N GLU A 577 -8.10 16.28 -22.50
CA GLU A 577 -6.78 16.73 -22.09
C GLU A 577 -5.79 16.70 -23.25
N TYR A 578 -4.94 17.73 -23.33
CA TYR A 578 -3.96 17.91 -24.39
C TYR A 578 -2.57 18.17 -23.81
N ARG A 579 -1.56 17.43 -24.28
CA ARG A 579 -0.15 17.73 -24.04
C ARG A 579 0.40 18.57 -25.17
N VAL A 580 0.79 19.81 -24.87
CA VAL A 580 1.16 20.83 -25.87
C VAL A 580 2.40 21.59 -25.46
N SER A 581 3.03 22.32 -26.38
CA SER A 581 4.09 23.28 -26.05
C SER A 581 3.57 24.42 -25.15
N GLY A 582 4.45 25.08 -24.40
CA GLY A 582 4.09 26.27 -23.62
C GLY A 582 3.43 27.39 -24.44
N VAL A 583 3.86 27.60 -25.69
CA VAL A 583 3.27 28.61 -26.60
C VAL A 583 1.86 28.20 -27.02
N ALA A 584 1.67 26.94 -27.39
CA ALA A 584 0.35 26.40 -27.75
C ALA A 584 -0.60 26.41 -26.56
N ALA A 585 -0.11 26.11 -25.35
CA ALA A 585 -0.90 26.19 -24.12
C ALA A 585 -1.51 27.59 -23.92
N ILE A 586 -0.71 28.65 -24.07
CA ILE A 586 -1.20 30.03 -23.93
C ILE A 586 -2.30 30.34 -24.96
N GLN A 587 -2.12 29.94 -26.22
CA GLN A 587 -3.11 30.16 -27.29
C GLN A 587 -4.40 29.37 -27.05
N ILE A 588 -4.30 28.12 -26.59
CA ILE A 588 -5.43 27.24 -26.27
C ILE A 588 -6.24 27.80 -25.09
N LEU A 589 -5.55 28.24 -24.04
CA LEU A 589 -6.17 28.84 -22.86
C LEU A 589 -6.92 30.13 -23.21
N ALA A 590 -6.36 30.97 -24.07
CA ALA A 590 -7.05 32.17 -24.57
C ALA A 590 -8.32 31.83 -25.37
N SER A 591 -8.34 30.68 -26.04
CA SER A 591 -9.45 30.19 -26.88
C SER A 591 -10.45 29.29 -26.13
N ALA A 592 -10.40 29.25 -24.80
CA ALA A 592 -11.21 28.36 -23.97
C ALA A 592 -12.73 28.50 -24.23
N LYS A 593 -13.23 29.73 -24.43
CA LYS A 593 -14.66 29.99 -24.72
C LYS A 593 -15.10 29.35 -26.04
N ASP A 594 -14.25 29.37 -27.07
CA ASP A 594 -14.52 28.75 -28.36
C ASP A 594 -14.46 27.22 -28.30
N VAL A 595 -13.61 26.67 -27.44
CA VAL A 595 -13.61 25.22 -27.13
C VAL A 595 -14.95 24.81 -26.51
N LEU A 596 -15.47 25.57 -25.53
CA LEU A 596 -16.77 25.29 -24.94
C LEU A 596 -17.91 25.37 -25.98
N LYS A 597 -17.88 26.38 -26.86
CA LYS A 597 -18.87 26.51 -27.93
C LYS A 597 -18.85 25.29 -28.85
N ARG A 598 -17.68 24.83 -29.28
CA ARG A 598 -17.53 23.64 -30.12
C ARG A 598 -17.94 22.36 -29.40
N PHE A 599 -17.63 22.24 -28.12
CA PHE A 599 -18.11 21.11 -27.31
C PHE A 599 -19.64 21.06 -27.27
N LYS A 600 -20.30 22.20 -27.00
CA LYS A 600 -21.77 22.26 -26.98
C LYS A 600 -22.41 21.92 -28.32
N SER A 601 -21.73 22.22 -29.43
CA SER A 601 -22.21 21.91 -30.79
C SER A 601 -21.85 20.51 -31.28
N SER A 602 -21.07 19.72 -30.53
CA SER A 602 -20.58 18.45 -31.05
C SER A 602 -21.50 17.25 -30.79
N ASP A 603 -22.39 17.36 -29.81
CA ASP A 603 -23.20 16.25 -29.28
C ASP A 603 -22.39 14.95 -29.05
N GLY A 604 -21.10 15.10 -28.73
CA GLY A 604 -20.16 13.97 -28.57
C GLY A 604 -20.31 13.19 -27.27
N VAL A 605 -21.16 13.65 -26.35
CA VAL A 605 -21.33 13.12 -25.00
C VAL A 605 -22.79 12.76 -24.76
N LEU A 606 -23.02 11.55 -24.28
CA LEU A 606 -24.31 11.11 -23.74
C LEU A 606 -24.39 11.55 -22.27
N TRP A 607 -25.50 12.19 -21.89
CA TRP A 607 -25.78 12.58 -20.51
C TRP A 607 -26.91 11.73 -19.97
N ILE A 608 -26.66 10.99 -18.89
CA ILE A 608 -27.68 10.16 -18.22
C ILE A 608 -27.83 10.57 -16.75
N PRO A 609 -28.97 10.32 -16.11
CA PRO A 609 -29.12 10.53 -14.67
C PRO A 609 -28.09 9.72 -13.87
N THR A 610 -27.40 10.37 -12.94
CA THR A 610 -26.30 9.72 -12.20
C THR A 610 -26.77 8.57 -11.32
N HIS A 611 -27.98 8.66 -10.76
CA HIS A 611 -28.54 7.56 -9.96
C HIS A 611 -28.72 6.29 -10.81
N ILE A 612 -29.24 6.41 -12.04
CA ILE A 612 -29.38 5.28 -12.98
C ILE A 612 -28.02 4.63 -13.24
N TRP A 613 -26.97 5.42 -13.51
CA TRP A 613 -25.63 4.88 -13.76
C TRP A 613 -25.07 4.06 -12.59
N PHE A 614 -25.15 4.60 -11.37
CA PHE A 614 -24.61 3.92 -10.19
C PHE A 614 -25.49 2.75 -9.73
N GLU A 615 -26.81 2.84 -9.86
CA GLU A 615 -27.72 1.72 -9.61
C GLU A 615 -27.47 0.59 -10.61
N PHE A 616 -27.31 0.89 -11.90
CA PHE A 616 -26.96 -0.07 -12.93
C PHE A 616 -25.60 -0.74 -12.65
N SER A 617 -24.58 0.05 -12.30
CA SER A 617 -23.25 -0.46 -11.95
C SER A 617 -23.27 -1.34 -10.69
N SER A 618 -24.06 -0.94 -9.69
CA SER A 618 -24.24 -1.68 -8.44
C SER A 618 -24.99 -3.00 -8.67
N ALA A 619 -26.07 -2.99 -9.45
CA ALA A 619 -26.84 -4.18 -9.80
C ALA A 619 -25.99 -5.18 -10.60
N ARG A 620 -25.14 -4.69 -11.52
CA ARG A 620 -24.19 -5.55 -12.24
C ARG A 620 -23.17 -6.19 -11.31
N LEU A 621 -22.56 -5.41 -10.41
CA LEU A 621 -21.64 -5.95 -9.40
C LEU A 621 -22.33 -7.03 -8.55
N LYS A 622 -23.58 -6.78 -8.15
CA LYS A 622 -24.38 -7.73 -7.36
C LYS A 622 -24.67 -9.02 -8.10
N ALA A 623 -25.04 -8.94 -9.38
CA ALA A 623 -25.24 -10.12 -10.21
C ALA A 623 -23.97 -10.98 -10.32
N ILE A 624 -22.80 -10.36 -10.47
CA ILE A 624 -21.52 -11.09 -10.54
C ILE A 624 -21.14 -11.67 -9.17
N GLU A 625 -21.36 -10.94 -8.08
CA GLU A 625 -21.14 -11.44 -6.71
C GLU A 625 -21.98 -12.71 -6.46
N ILE A 626 -23.28 -12.67 -6.76
CA ILE A 626 -24.17 -13.83 -6.58
C ILE A 626 -23.79 -14.97 -7.52
N ALA A 627 -23.40 -14.68 -8.76
CA ALA A 627 -22.89 -15.70 -9.67
C ALA A 627 -21.59 -16.35 -9.16
N THR A 628 -20.72 -15.58 -8.51
CA THR A 628 -19.50 -16.10 -7.88
C THR A 628 -19.82 -17.04 -6.72
N MET A 629 -20.85 -16.73 -5.93
CA MET A 629 -21.33 -17.61 -4.85
C MET A 629 -21.87 -18.94 -5.40
N HIS A 630 -22.69 -18.91 -6.46
CA HIS A 630 -23.16 -20.13 -7.13
C HIS A 630 -22.02 -20.94 -7.75
N LEU A 631 -21.07 -20.28 -8.42
CA LEU A 631 -19.88 -20.92 -8.96
C LEU A 631 -19.06 -21.61 -7.86
N TYR A 632 -18.94 -20.99 -6.70
CA TYR A 632 -18.25 -21.58 -5.55
C TYR A 632 -18.96 -22.84 -5.04
N GLN A 633 -20.30 -22.86 -5.02
CA GLN A 633 -21.09 -24.03 -4.61
C GLN A 633 -21.02 -25.17 -5.63
N LYS A 634 -21.20 -24.86 -6.93
CA LYS A 634 -21.12 -25.82 -8.04
C LYS A 634 -19.71 -26.41 -8.19
N SER A 635 -18.69 -25.61 -7.92
CA SER A 635 -17.26 -25.98 -7.96
C SER A 635 -16.81 -26.78 -9.20
N PRO A 636 -17.03 -26.26 -10.43
CA PRO A 636 -16.65 -26.96 -11.65
C PRO A 636 -15.13 -27.06 -11.85
N ASP A 637 -14.67 -27.94 -12.74
CA ASP A 637 -13.25 -28.17 -13.01
C ASP A 637 -12.49 -26.96 -13.60
N ASN A 638 -13.22 -26.01 -14.22
CA ASN A 638 -12.72 -24.73 -14.73
C ASN A 638 -13.08 -23.52 -13.85
N LYS A 639 -13.32 -23.75 -12.56
CA LYS A 639 -13.71 -22.70 -11.62
C LYS A 639 -12.73 -21.52 -11.62
N GLY A 640 -11.42 -21.76 -11.71
CA GLY A 640 -10.38 -20.74 -11.74
C GLY A 640 -10.50 -19.82 -12.95
N LEU A 641 -10.71 -20.40 -14.13
CA LEU A 641 -10.92 -19.67 -15.36
C LEU A 641 -12.18 -18.79 -15.28
N ILE A 642 -13.31 -19.33 -14.80
CA ILE A 642 -14.57 -18.58 -14.70
C ILE A 642 -14.48 -17.49 -13.62
N ALA A 643 -13.84 -17.75 -12.47
CA ALA A 643 -13.61 -16.75 -11.44
C ALA A 643 -12.74 -15.59 -11.97
N SER A 644 -11.69 -15.90 -12.72
CA SER A 644 -10.84 -14.87 -13.37
C SER A 644 -11.64 -14.03 -14.37
N LEU A 645 -12.57 -14.65 -15.11
CA LEU A 645 -13.48 -13.94 -16.02
C LEU A 645 -14.44 -13.00 -15.27
N PHE A 646 -15.06 -13.47 -14.18
CA PHE A 646 -15.92 -12.63 -13.33
C PHE A 646 -15.15 -11.44 -12.75
N MET A 647 -13.92 -11.67 -12.28
CA MET A 647 -13.05 -10.61 -11.78
C MET A 647 -12.66 -9.60 -12.86
N HIS A 648 -12.43 -10.05 -14.10
CA HIS A 648 -12.26 -9.15 -15.23
C HIS A 648 -13.49 -8.28 -15.46
N LEU A 649 -14.70 -8.84 -15.41
CA LEU A 649 -15.95 -8.09 -15.57
C LEU A 649 -16.15 -7.07 -14.44
N ILE A 650 -15.89 -7.44 -13.18
CA ILE A 650 -15.96 -6.51 -12.03
C ILE A 650 -14.99 -5.33 -12.22
N ARG A 651 -13.72 -5.63 -12.52
CA ARG A 651 -12.70 -4.58 -12.75
C ARG A 651 -13.04 -3.70 -13.96
N SER A 652 -13.79 -4.25 -14.92
CA SER A 652 -14.24 -3.54 -16.11
C SER A 652 -15.36 -2.53 -15.87
N ILE A 653 -16.10 -2.62 -14.75
CA ILE A 653 -17.22 -1.71 -14.44
C ILE A 653 -16.77 -0.25 -14.45
N GLU A 654 -15.64 0.04 -13.81
CA GLU A 654 -15.18 1.42 -13.56
C GLU A 654 -14.03 1.87 -14.46
N SER A 655 -13.32 0.93 -15.08
CA SER A 655 -12.13 1.22 -15.89
C SER A 655 -11.85 0.06 -16.84
N THR A 656 -11.01 0.26 -17.85
CA THR A 656 -10.50 -0.88 -18.64
C THR A 656 -9.30 -1.50 -17.91
N PRO A 657 -9.33 -2.80 -17.57
CA PRO A 657 -8.19 -3.47 -16.94
C PRO A 657 -6.95 -3.39 -17.85
N THR A 658 -5.86 -2.79 -17.35
CA THR A 658 -4.63 -2.56 -18.13
C THR A 658 -3.78 -3.82 -18.30
N GLU A 659 -3.81 -4.70 -17.30
CA GLU A 659 -3.12 -5.99 -17.30
C GLU A 659 -4.17 -7.08 -17.28
N VAL A 660 -4.33 -7.76 -18.42
CA VAL A 660 -5.29 -8.87 -18.56
C VAL A 660 -4.51 -10.17 -18.72
N PRO A 661 -4.65 -11.11 -17.78
CA PRO A 661 -4.03 -12.42 -17.86
C PRO A 661 -4.27 -13.12 -19.20
N THR A 662 -3.31 -13.95 -19.62
CA THR A 662 -3.36 -14.59 -20.94
C THR A 662 -4.54 -15.55 -21.07
N HIS A 663 -4.86 -16.32 -20.03
CA HIS A 663 -6.04 -17.19 -20.02
C HIS A 663 -7.34 -16.39 -20.14
N VAL A 664 -7.46 -15.27 -19.42
CA VAL A 664 -8.64 -14.39 -19.54
C VAL A 664 -8.78 -13.84 -20.96
N ARG A 665 -7.67 -13.43 -21.61
CA ARG A 665 -7.70 -12.98 -23.01
C ARG A 665 -8.20 -14.08 -23.96
N HIS A 666 -7.75 -15.32 -23.78
CA HIS A 666 -8.21 -16.46 -24.57
C HIS A 666 -9.68 -16.77 -24.32
N THR A 667 -10.14 -16.71 -23.06
CA THR A 667 -11.55 -16.89 -22.69
C THR A 667 -12.44 -15.82 -23.33
N LEU A 668 -12.06 -14.55 -23.26
CA LEU A 668 -12.83 -13.46 -23.88
C LEU A 668 -12.90 -13.61 -25.42
N ALA A 669 -11.83 -14.10 -26.05
CA ALA A 669 -11.83 -14.41 -27.48
C ALA A 669 -12.73 -15.61 -27.79
N ALA A 670 -12.68 -16.67 -26.97
CA ALA A 670 -13.49 -17.87 -27.11
C ALA A 670 -14.99 -17.59 -26.97
N LEU A 671 -15.36 -16.66 -26.08
CA LEU A 671 -16.72 -16.17 -25.86
C LEU A 671 -17.15 -15.07 -26.84
N LEU A 672 -16.37 -14.83 -27.90
CA LEU A 672 -16.66 -13.84 -28.94
C LEU A 672 -17.00 -12.46 -28.37
N MET A 673 -16.29 -12.02 -27.32
CA MET A 673 -16.59 -10.76 -26.61
C MET A 673 -16.80 -9.56 -27.55
N ARG A 674 -16.05 -9.50 -28.66
CA ARG A 674 -16.25 -8.45 -29.69
C ARG A 674 -17.61 -8.55 -30.37
N GLY A 675 -18.02 -9.75 -30.78
CA GLY A 675 -19.32 -9.99 -31.39
C GLY A 675 -20.45 -9.71 -30.40
N THR A 676 -20.33 -10.20 -29.17
CA THR A 676 -21.32 -9.99 -28.11
C THR A 676 -21.48 -8.52 -27.76
N THR A 677 -20.39 -7.81 -27.47
CA THR A 677 -20.46 -6.36 -27.15
C THR A 677 -21.02 -5.56 -28.33
N ALA A 678 -20.58 -5.85 -29.56
CA ALA A 678 -21.09 -5.17 -30.76
C ALA A 678 -22.57 -5.47 -31.05
N THR A 679 -23.12 -6.59 -30.57
CA THR A 679 -24.50 -7.02 -30.84
C THR A 679 -25.45 -6.74 -29.68
N CYS A 680 -24.97 -6.72 -28.44
CA CYS A 680 -25.81 -6.62 -27.24
C CYS A 680 -25.53 -5.35 -26.44
N GLY A 681 -24.69 -4.44 -26.92
CA GLY A 681 -24.36 -3.16 -26.27
C GLY A 681 -23.45 -3.28 -25.02
N MET A 682 -23.23 -4.49 -24.50
CA MET A 682 -22.27 -4.80 -23.45
C MET A 682 -21.88 -6.29 -23.48
N MET A 683 -20.87 -6.68 -22.68
CA MET A 683 -20.50 -8.09 -22.56
C MET A 683 -21.50 -8.83 -21.68
N PHE A 684 -22.16 -9.85 -22.25
CA PHE A 684 -23.00 -10.82 -21.55
C PHE A 684 -22.45 -12.23 -21.68
N LEU A 685 -22.84 -13.12 -20.76
CA LEU A 685 -22.52 -14.54 -20.71
C LEU A 685 -23.79 -15.36 -20.94
N HIS A 686 -24.29 -15.33 -22.18
CA HIS A 686 -25.61 -15.87 -22.56
C HIS A 686 -25.85 -17.34 -22.18
N ASP A 687 -24.79 -18.16 -22.21
CA ASP A 687 -24.84 -19.60 -21.96
C ASP A 687 -24.33 -19.98 -20.56
N LEU A 688 -24.18 -19.00 -19.66
CA LEU A 688 -23.74 -19.25 -18.29
C LEU A 688 -24.76 -20.11 -17.54
N ASN A 689 -24.39 -21.35 -17.22
CA ASN A 689 -25.23 -22.29 -16.49
C ASN A 689 -24.71 -22.52 -15.05
N LEU A 690 -25.36 -21.83 -14.11
CA LEU A 690 -25.09 -21.95 -12.68
C LEU A 690 -25.99 -22.99 -11.97
N SER A 691 -26.84 -23.70 -12.70
CA SER A 691 -27.66 -24.78 -12.11
C SER A 691 -26.83 -26.03 -11.85
N ASP A 692 -27.28 -26.82 -10.88
CA ASP A 692 -26.65 -28.10 -10.49
C ASP A 692 -26.84 -29.20 -11.56
N ASN A 693 -27.77 -29.02 -12.50
CA ASN A 693 -28.22 -30.06 -13.44
C ASN A 693 -27.40 -30.15 -14.74
N GLY A 694 -26.26 -29.45 -14.85
CA GLY A 694 -25.46 -29.39 -16.09
C GLY A 694 -23.97 -29.58 -15.88
N SER A 695 -23.33 -30.39 -16.75
CA SER A 695 -21.89 -30.69 -16.70
C SER A 695 -21.00 -29.49 -17.02
N GLU A 696 -21.43 -28.61 -17.94
CA GLU A 696 -20.67 -27.43 -18.35
C GLU A 696 -21.26 -26.16 -17.71
N THR A 697 -20.40 -25.34 -17.08
CA THR A 697 -20.81 -24.07 -16.46
C THR A 697 -20.84 -22.94 -17.48
N LEU A 698 -19.96 -22.98 -18.48
CA LEU A 698 -19.95 -22.05 -19.59
C LEU A 698 -19.42 -22.81 -20.83
N PRO A 699 -20.29 -23.16 -21.79
CA PRO A 699 -19.88 -23.85 -23.01
C PRO A 699 -18.92 -23.02 -23.87
N GLY A 700 -18.11 -23.68 -24.69
CA GLY A 700 -17.24 -23.02 -25.68
C GLY A 700 -15.91 -22.46 -25.15
N ILE A 701 -15.67 -22.56 -23.84
CA ILE A 701 -14.38 -22.27 -23.20
C ILE A 701 -13.70 -23.56 -22.70
N GLN A 702 -12.48 -23.44 -22.21
CA GLN A 702 -11.77 -24.55 -21.57
C GLN A 702 -12.54 -25.04 -20.33
N GLN A 703 -12.81 -26.34 -20.27
CA GLN A 703 -13.63 -26.97 -19.22
C GLN A 703 -12.84 -27.44 -17.99
N GLN A 704 -11.50 -27.34 -18.01
CA GLN A 704 -10.65 -27.67 -16.87
C GLN A 704 -9.53 -26.63 -16.68
N ASP A 705 -9.28 -26.20 -15.44
CA ASP A 705 -8.16 -25.30 -15.14
C ASP A 705 -6.81 -25.99 -15.37
N ASP A 706 -5.96 -25.39 -16.21
CA ASP A 706 -4.60 -25.86 -16.42
C ASP A 706 -3.68 -25.49 -15.26
N ARG A 707 -2.44 -26.01 -15.31
CA ARG A 707 -1.44 -25.75 -14.28
C ARG A 707 -1.09 -24.26 -14.17
N TYR A 708 -1.04 -23.54 -15.29
CA TYR A 708 -0.69 -22.12 -15.31
C TYR A 708 -1.74 -21.28 -14.59
N ILE A 709 -3.03 -21.50 -14.85
CA ILE A 709 -4.17 -20.85 -14.18
C ILE A 709 -4.12 -21.13 -12.68
N ARG A 710 -3.85 -22.38 -12.29
CA ARG A 710 -3.72 -22.73 -10.87
C ARG A 710 -2.50 -22.06 -10.22
N GLU A 711 -1.38 -21.89 -10.92
CA GLU A 711 -0.20 -21.19 -10.40
C GLU A 711 -0.45 -19.69 -10.28
N GLU A 712 -1.09 -19.08 -11.28
CA GLU A 712 -1.42 -17.64 -11.31
C GLU A 712 -2.45 -17.25 -10.24
N LEU A 713 -3.44 -18.12 -9.97
CA LEU A 713 -4.40 -17.95 -8.88
C LEU A 713 -3.83 -18.31 -7.49
N GLU A 714 -2.54 -18.65 -7.42
CA GLU A 714 -1.86 -19.13 -6.20
C GLU A 714 -2.50 -20.40 -5.60
N LEU A 715 -3.20 -21.19 -6.42
CA LEU A 715 -3.87 -22.44 -6.06
C LEU A 715 -2.94 -23.65 -6.08
N VAL A 716 -1.79 -23.57 -6.75
CA VAL A 716 -0.76 -24.62 -6.66
C VAL A 716 -0.03 -24.48 -5.32
N PRO A 717 -0.09 -25.49 -4.44
CA PRO A 717 0.69 -25.46 -3.22
C PRO A 717 2.17 -25.51 -3.60
N LYS A 718 2.95 -24.49 -3.20
CA LYS A 718 4.40 -24.68 -3.03
C LYS A 718 4.58 -25.76 -1.94
N ARG A 719 4.71 -27.01 -2.41
CA ARG A 719 4.93 -28.29 -1.72
C ARG A 719 3.78 -28.88 -0.86
N ARG A 720 3.47 -30.14 -1.24
CA ARG A 720 2.63 -31.22 -0.68
C ARG A 720 1.10 -30.97 -0.59
N PRO A 721 0.27 -31.86 -1.15
CA PRO A 721 -1.18 -31.71 -1.16
C PRO A 721 -1.74 -31.93 0.24
N LYS A 722 -2.61 -31.01 0.69
CA LYS A 722 -3.54 -31.28 1.79
C LYS A 722 -4.64 -32.17 1.25
N LYS A 723 -4.85 -33.34 1.87
CA LYS A 723 -6.09 -34.10 1.70
C LYS A 723 -7.25 -33.25 2.22
N PHE A 724 -8.28 -33.10 1.39
CA PHE A 724 -9.59 -32.61 1.82
C PHE A 724 -10.20 -33.64 2.79
N VAL A 725 -10.80 -33.18 3.88
CA VAL A 725 -11.60 -34.00 4.81
C VAL A 725 -13.02 -33.45 4.76
N ASP A 726 -13.98 -34.37 4.64
CA ASP A 726 -15.41 -34.10 4.74
C ASP A 726 -15.76 -33.28 5.98
N ARG A 727 -16.75 -32.39 5.84
CA ARG A 727 -17.29 -31.64 6.97
C ARG A 727 -17.95 -32.61 7.96
N PRO A 728 -17.55 -32.66 9.24
CA PRO A 728 -18.23 -33.49 10.23
C PRO A 728 -19.55 -32.85 10.66
N ARG A 729 -20.58 -33.69 10.82
CA ARG A 729 -21.90 -33.35 11.36
C ARG A 729 -21.77 -32.79 12.78
N ILE A 730 -22.45 -31.66 13.04
CA ILE A 730 -22.61 -31.08 14.38
C ILE A 730 -23.49 -32.04 15.21
N THR A 731 -23.03 -32.43 16.39
CA THR A 731 -23.81 -33.17 17.40
C THR A 731 -23.72 -32.47 18.75
N VAL A 732 -24.64 -32.79 19.66
CA VAL A 732 -24.79 -32.19 21.01
C VAL A 732 -23.51 -32.28 21.86
N GLU A 733 -22.64 -33.26 21.59
CA GLU A 733 -21.36 -33.46 22.28
C GLU A 733 -20.25 -32.46 21.88
N TYR A 734 -20.34 -31.83 20.69
CA TYR A 734 -19.31 -30.96 20.14
C TYR A 734 -19.92 -29.65 19.59
N PRO A 735 -20.08 -28.59 20.40
CA PRO A 735 -20.80 -27.37 20.01
C PRO A 735 -20.17 -26.60 18.83
N PHE A 736 -18.91 -26.86 18.48
CA PHE A 736 -18.21 -26.27 17.33
C PHE A 736 -17.63 -27.32 16.36
N GLY A 737 -18.05 -28.59 16.46
CA GLY A 737 -17.47 -29.73 15.73
C GLY A 737 -16.19 -30.28 16.39
N GLU A 738 -15.66 -31.39 15.87
CA GLU A 738 -14.52 -32.10 16.48
C GLU A 738 -13.18 -31.32 16.40
N CYS A 739 -13.04 -30.43 15.41
CA CYS A 739 -11.80 -29.71 15.07
C CYS A 739 -12.03 -28.19 14.83
N PRO A 740 -12.43 -27.40 15.84
CA PRO A 740 -12.71 -25.98 15.68
C PRO A 740 -11.46 -25.15 15.32
N THR A 741 -11.66 -24.01 14.66
CA THR A 741 -10.54 -23.09 14.36
C THR A 741 -10.05 -22.38 15.63
N TRP A 742 -8.78 -21.99 15.68
CA TRP A 742 -8.21 -21.29 16.85
C TRP A 742 -8.96 -19.98 17.18
N LYS A 743 -9.46 -19.25 16.18
CA LYS A 743 -10.28 -18.05 16.38
C LYS A 743 -11.61 -18.38 17.05
N GLN A 744 -12.31 -19.44 16.62
CA GLN A 744 -13.56 -19.88 17.25
C GLN A 744 -13.34 -20.32 18.70
N VAL A 745 -12.24 -21.03 18.98
CA VAL A 745 -11.88 -21.42 20.35
C VAL A 745 -11.59 -20.19 21.23
N LEU A 746 -10.82 -19.21 20.72
CA LEU A 746 -10.54 -17.96 21.44
C LEU A 746 -11.80 -17.12 21.65
N ASP A 747 -12.67 -17.00 20.65
CA ASP A 747 -13.94 -16.28 20.76
C ASP A 747 -14.89 -16.95 21.75
N ALA A 748 -14.94 -18.29 21.77
CA ALA A 748 -15.73 -19.05 22.75
C ALA A 748 -15.20 -18.88 24.17
N LEU A 749 -13.87 -18.91 24.37
CA LEU A 749 -13.25 -18.65 25.68
C LEU A 749 -13.51 -17.23 26.19
N LYS A 750 -13.60 -16.26 25.28
CA LYS A 750 -13.92 -14.86 25.63
C LYS A 750 -15.40 -14.65 25.96
N LYS A 751 -16.31 -15.23 25.17
CA LYS A 751 -17.75 -14.98 25.31
C LYS A 751 -18.41 -15.88 26.34
N GLN A 752 -18.06 -17.17 26.37
CA GLN A 752 -18.74 -18.21 27.15
C GLN A 752 -17.78 -19.37 27.50
N PRO A 753 -16.78 -19.17 28.37
CA PRO A 753 -15.70 -20.15 28.63
C PRO A 753 -16.20 -21.50 29.16
N LEU A 754 -17.27 -21.52 29.96
CA LEU A 754 -17.82 -22.76 30.53
C LEU A 754 -18.51 -23.67 29.50
N HIS A 755 -18.84 -23.17 28.31
CA HIS A 755 -19.42 -23.98 27.23
C HIS A 755 -18.38 -24.84 26.50
N ILE A 756 -17.11 -24.44 26.50
CA ILE A 756 -16.01 -25.14 25.82
C ILE A 756 -15.11 -25.93 26.79
N ILE A 757 -15.11 -25.57 28.07
CA ILE A 757 -14.39 -26.29 29.13
C ILE A 757 -15.30 -27.41 29.68
N ARG A 758 -14.76 -28.61 29.87
CA ARG A 758 -15.47 -29.74 30.50
C ARG A 758 -15.79 -29.39 31.95
N HIS A 759 -16.89 -29.91 32.50
CA HIS A 759 -17.08 -29.83 33.94
C HIS A 759 -15.92 -30.56 34.62
N TRP A 760 -15.45 -30.04 35.76
CA TRP A 760 -14.35 -30.69 36.46
C TRP A 760 -14.89 -31.92 37.20
N GLU A 761 -14.32 -33.08 36.90
CA GLU A 761 -14.60 -34.34 37.59
C GLU A 761 -13.37 -34.74 38.39
N ARG A 762 -13.59 -35.30 39.58
CA ARG A 762 -12.51 -35.74 40.46
C ARG A 762 -11.69 -36.86 39.77
N PRO A 763 -10.40 -36.67 39.49
CA PRO A 763 -9.59 -37.69 38.83
C PRO A 763 -9.42 -38.93 39.70
N PHE A 764 -9.38 -40.13 39.11
CA PHE A 764 -9.08 -41.36 39.86
C PHE A 764 -7.62 -41.40 40.33
N ILE A 765 -6.69 -40.80 39.59
CA ILE A 765 -5.24 -40.81 39.89
C ILE A 765 -4.90 -40.11 41.21
N ILE A 766 -5.73 -39.15 41.67
CA ILE A 766 -5.44 -38.38 42.88
C ILE A 766 -5.71 -39.14 44.19
N THR A 767 -6.27 -40.36 44.15
CA THR A 767 -6.55 -41.18 45.33
C THR A 767 -5.30 -41.78 45.97
N HIS A 768 -4.18 -41.84 45.24
CA HIS A 768 -2.92 -42.49 45.68
C HIS A 768 -1.75 -41.50 45.88
N ILE A 769 -2.04 -40.21 46.01
CA ILE A 769 -1.01 -39.17 46.18
C ILE A 769 -0.44 -39.19 47.60
N PRO A 770 0.88 -39.01 47.79
CA PRO A 770 1.47 -38.84 49.13
C PRO A 770 0.80 -37.71 49.91
N THR A 771 0.42 -37.97 51.17
CA THR A 771 -0.23 -36.98 52.06
C THR A 771 0.57 -35.68 52.16
N SER A 772 1.90 -35.77 52.13
CA SER A 772 2.83 -34.63 52.11
C SER A 772 2.63 -33.70 50.90
N ALA A 773 2.42 -34.25 49.70
CA ALA A 773 2.14 -33.47 48.49
C ALA A 773 0.77 -32.78 48.57
N GLY A 774 -0.24 -33.47 49.10
CA GLY A 774 -1.58 -32.91 49.31
C GLY A 774 -1.56 -31.71 50.27
N ILE A 775 -0.87 -31.82 51.41
CA ILE A 775 -0.73 -30.73 52.40
C ILE A 775 -0.01 -29.52 51.79
N LEU A 776 1.06 -29.75 51.03
CA LEU A 776 1.78 -28.66 50.36
C LEU A 776 0.93 -27.97 49.29
N PHE A 777 0.11 -28.72 48.55
CA PHE A 777 -0.77 -28.14 47.54
C PHE A 777 -1.89 -27.29 48.15
N VAL A 778 -2.44 -27.69 49.30
CA VAL A 778 -3.37 -26.88 50.09
C VAL A 778 -2.72 -25.57 50.52
N ASN A 779 -1.50 -25.63 51.07
CA ASN A 779 -0.74 -24.45 51.49
C ASN A 779 -0.40 -23.52 50.31
N PHE A 780 -0.03 -24.09 49.17
CA PHE A 780 0.18 -23.37 47.92
C PHE A 780 -1.07 -22.62 47.48
N THR A 781 -2.21 -23.30 47.41
CA THR A 781 -3.48 -22.71 46.98
C THR A 781 -3.87 -21.55 47.90
N ARG A 782 -3.82 -21.76 49.21
CA ARG A 782 -4.09 -20.70 50.21
C ARG A 782 -3.17 -19.49 50.04
N SER A 783 -1.87 -19.75 49.91
CA SER A 783 -0.84 -18.70 49.84
C SER A 783 -0.90 -17.91 48.53
N LEU A 784 -1.18 -18.56 47.41
CA LEU A 784 -1.19 -17.89 46.12
C LEU A 784 -2.45 -17.03 45.94
N TRP A 785 -3.62 -17.50 46.35
CA TRP A 785 -4.88 -16.75 46.25
C TRP A 785 -4.92 -15.52 47.18
N ILE A 786 -4.36 -15.59 48.40
CA ILE A 786 -4.34 -14.42 49.30
C ILE A 786 -3.44 -13.27 48.79
N SER A 787 -2.59 -13.54 47.80
CA SER A 787 -1.73 -12.52 47.20
C SER A 787 -2.45 -11.54 46.25
N ILE A 788 -3.68 -11.87 45.84
CA ILE A 788 -4.52 -11.01 44.98
C ILE A 788 -5.13 -9.85 45.80
N LYS A 789 -5.18 -8.65 45.23
CA LYS A 789 -5.88 -7.51 45.87
C LYS A 789 -7.41 -7.72 45.85
N SER A 790 -8.09 -7.31 46.91
CA SER A 790 -9.56 -7.37 47.02
C SER A 790 -10.31 -6.71 45.85
N ASP A 791 -9.69 -5.70 45.22
CA ASP A 791 -10.29 -4.97 44.09
C ASP A 791 -10.56 -5.89 42.88
N TRP A 792 -9.85 -7.02 42.78
CA TRP A 792 -9.91 -7.99 41.69
C TRP A 792 -10.78 -9.22 42.00
N THR A 793 -11.39 -9.31 43.17
CA THR A 793 -12.25 -10.42 43.59
C THR A 793 -13.68 -9.94 43.84
N GLU A 794 -14.68 -10.63 43.29
CA GLU A 794 -16.10 -10.28 43.40
C GLU A 794 -16.82 -11.02 44.56
N GLY A 795 -16.29 -12.18 44.97
CA GLY A 795 -16.78 -12.97 46.10
C GLY A 795 -15.94 -12.88 47.37
N PHE A 796 -16.49 -13.39 48.49
CA PHE A 796 -15.79 -13.48 49.77
C PHE A 796 -14.63 -14.50 49.70
N LEU A 797 -13.38 -14.03 49.83
CA LEU A 797 -12.21 -14.88 50.17
C LEU A 797 -12.33 -15.57 51.56
N ASN A 798 -13.49 -15.50 52.23
CA ASN A 798 -13.69 -15.98 53.60
C ASN A 798 -13.60 -17.51 53.75
N ASP A 799 -13.64 -18.29 52.66
CA ASP A 799 -13.49 -19.75 52.68
C ASP A 799 -12.06 -20.26 52.49
N LEU A 800 -11.06 -19.38 52.29
CA LEU A 800 -9.65 -19.83 52.17
C LEU A 800 -9.14 -20.52 53.45
N THR A 801 -9.67 -20.14 54.62
CA THR A 801 -9.40 -20.83 55.89
C THR A 801 -10.09 -22.19 55.97
N ALA A 802 -11.18 -22.42 55.22
CA ALA A 802 -11.94 -23.68 55.20
C ALA A 802 -11.38 -24.74 54.22
N VAL A 803 -10.36 -24.41 53.42
CA VAL A 803 -9.71 -25.35 52.48
C VAL A 803 -8.77 -26.30 53.24
N GLU A 804 -9.30 -27.39 53.79
CA GLU A 804 -8.53 -28.31 54.65
C GLU A 804 -7.93 -29.49 53.90
N ASN A 805 -8.50 -29.85 52.76
CA ASN A 805 -8.10 -31.03 52.00
C ASN A 805 -7.78 -30.74 50.53
N LEU A 806 -7.15 -31.73 49.88
CA LEU A 806 -6.69 -31.63 48.50
C LEU A 806 -7.84 -31.37 47.52
N ASP A 807 -9.00 -32.00 47.72
CA ASP A 807 -10.15 -31.85 46.82
C ASP A 807 -10.68 -30.41 46.82
N GLN A 808 -10.85 -29.82 48.01
CA GLN A 808 -11.24 -28.41 48.15
C GLN A 808 -10.20 -27.49 47.52
N ALA A 809 -8.90 -27.77 47.69
CA ALA A 809 -7.84 -26.96 47.08
C ALA A 809 -7.86 -27.05 45.54
N MET A 810 -8.11 -28.24 44.98
CA MET A 810 -8.24 -28.43 43.53
C MET A 810 -9.49 -27.76 42.98
N MET A 811 -10.60 -27.72 43.74
CA MET A 811 -11.83 -27.01 43.34
C MET A 811 -11.59 -25.51 43.11
N PHE A 812 -10.71 -24.86 43.86
CA PHE A 812 -10.35 -23.44 43.63
C PHE A 812 -9.73 -23.18 42.26
N TRP A 813 -9.17 -24.22 41.62
CA TRP A 813 -8.51 -24.14 40.32
C TRP A 813 -9.42 -24.64 39.16
N THR A 814 -10.74 -24.68 39.37
CA THR A 814 -11.72 -24.94 38.30
C THR A 814 -12.12 -23.65 37.59
N ALA A 815 -12.47 -23.76 36.31
CA ALA A 815 -12.88 -22.60 35.51
C ALA A 815 -14.14 -21.94 36.07
N GLU A 816 -15.07 -22.74 36.61
CA GLU A 816 -16.30 -22.30 37.25
C GLU A 816 -16.03 -21.42 38.48
N ASN A 817 -15.18 -21.89 39.41
CA ASN A 817 -14.84 -21.12 40.61
C ASN A 817 -13.99 -19.88 40.28
N ILE A 818 -13.07 -19.97 39.32
CA ILE A 818 -12.23 -18.83 38.93
C ILE A 818 -13.08 -17.69 38.34
N VAL A 819 -14.04 -18.00 37.45
CA VAL A 819 -14.93 -16.99 36.85
C VAL A 819 -15.86 -16.38 37.90
N ASN A 820 -16.30 -17.16 38.90
CA ASN A 820 -17.16 -16.66 39.98
C ASN A 820 -16.42 -15.84 41.04
N ILE A 821 -15.13 -16.10 41.29
CA ILE A 821 -14.35 -15.44 42.35
C ILE A 821 -13.68 -14.15 41.86
N LEU A 822 -13.21 -14.09 40.61
CA LEU A 822 -12.45 -12.96 40.05
C LEU A 822 -13.31 -12.04 39.16
N LYS A 823 -13.21 -10.72 39.35
CA LYS A 823 -14.04 -9.73 38.63
C LYS A 823 -13.79 -9.66 37.12
N ALA A 824 -12.54 -9.89 36.71
CA ALA A 824 -12.13 -9.77 35.31
C ALA A 824 -11.05 -10.82 35.01
N VAL A 825 -11.45 -11.87 34.27
CA VAL A 825 -10.59 -13.01 33.91
C VAL A 825 -10.50 -13.12 32.39
N SER A 826 -9.28 -13.26 31.89
CA SER A 826 -9.02 -13.66 30.51
C SER A 826 -8.47 -15.08 30.52
N ILE A 827 -9.30 -16.00 30.06
CA ILE A 827 -8.98 -17.41 29.98
C ILE A 827 -8.29 -17.72 28.65
N SER A 828 -7.10 -18.31 28.72
CA SER A 828 -6.31 -18.75 27.58
C SER A 828 -5.91 -20.21 27.73
N ILE A 829 -5.56 -20.88 26.62
CA ILE A 829 -5.24 -22.32 26.66
C ILE A 829 -3.73 -22.51 26.78
N ASN A 830 -3.31 -23.40 27.69
CA ASN A 830 -1.93 -23.89 27.69
C ASN A 830 -1.68 -24.68 26.40
N ARG A 831 -0.73 -24.26 25.57
CA ARG A 831 -0.51 -24.84 24.24
C ARG A 831 0.21 -26.19 24.24
N CYS A 832 0.63 -26.67 25.42
CA CYS A 832 1.27 -27.98 25.57
C CYS A 832 0.31 -29.11 25.18
N GLY A 833 0.74 -29.99 24.26
CA GLY A 833 -0.03 -31.16 23.83
C GLY A 833 -1.16 -30.88 22.82
N ILE A 834 -1.33 -29.63 22.33
CA ILE A 834 -2.28 -29.32 21.26
C ILE A 834 -1.81 -29.94 19.95
N LYS A 835 -2.60 -30.86 19.39
CA LYS A 835 -2.44 -31.37 18.02
C LYS A 835 -3.12 -30.40 17.04
N GLY A 836 -2.40 -30.04 15.97
CA GLY A 836 -2.86 -29.04 15.01
C GLY A 836 -1.81 -27.98 14.70
N SER A 837 -2.15 -26.97 13.90
CA SER A 837 -1.18 -26.01 13.38
C SER A 837 -1.33 -24.64 14.03
N VAL A 838 -0.84 -24.57 15.27
CA VAL A 838 -0.72 -23.37 16.10
C VAL A 838 0.77 -23.04 16.23
N LYS A 839 1.20 -21.81 15.90
CA LYS A 839 2.62 -21.40 16.06
C LYS A 839 2.99 -21.34 17.56
N GLY A 840 4.16 -21.91 17.89
CA GLY A 840 4.74 -21.89 19.25
C GLY A 840 4.33 -23.04 20.17
N THR A 841 3.81 -24.15 19.64
CA THR A 841 3.41 -25.33 20.43
C THR A 841 4.58 -26.19 20.92
N GLN A 842 5.75 -26.15 20.26
CA GLN A 842 6.87 -27.05 20.55
C GLN A 842 7.59 -26.75 21.88
N ASP A 843 7.49 -25.52 22.42
CA ASP A 843 8.20 -25.11 23.64
C ASP A 843 7.29 -24.92 24.87
N ALA A 844 5.97 -25.13 24.74
CA ALA A 844 5.03 -24.91 25.83
C ALA A 844 5.08 -26.07 26.85
N LYS A 845 5.40 -25.76 28.10
CA LYS A 845 5.46 -26.75 29.21
C LYS A 845 4.06 -27.15 29.68
N SER A 846 3.83 -28.44 29.91
CA SER A 846 2.58 -28.95 30.51
C SER A 846 2.39 -28.40 31.93
N PHE A 847 1.19 -28.50 32.51
CA PHE A 847 1.01 -28.07 33.91
C PHE A 847 1.92 -28.85 34.86
N ARG A 848 2.09 -30.16 34.64
CA ARG A 848 3.10 -30.99 35.32
C ARG A 848 4.51 -30.41 35.20
N GLN A 849 4.92 -30.01 33.99
CA GLN A 849 6.23 -29.38 33.76
C GLN A 849 6.30 -27.92 34.21
N ARG A 850 5.21 -27.30 34.68
CA ARG A 850 5.20 -25.96 35.28
C ARG A 850 5.26 -26.00 36.80
N THR A 851 5.20 -27.18 37.44
CA THR A 851 5.29 -27.34 38.90
C THR A 851 6.52 -26.64 39.49
N TRP A 852 7.69 -26.72 38.84
CA TRP A 852 8.91 -26.05 39.28
C TRP A 852 8.82 -24.51 39.36
N ILE A 853 7.86 -23.88 38.67
CA ILE A 853 7.62 -22.43 38.79
C ILE A 853 7.07 -22.10 40.18
N TYR A 854 6.22 -22.97 40.70
CA TYR A 854 5.51 -22.79 41.97
C TYR A 854 6.23 -23.49 43.13
N PHE A 855 6.97 -24.55 42.85
CA PHE A 855 7.79 -25.31 43.80
C PHE A 855 9.22 -25.43 43.24
N PRO A 856 10.00 -24.34 43.25
CA PRO A 856 11.37 -24.35 42.72
C PRO A 856 12.30 -25.17 43.62
N ASP A 857 13.29 -25.84 43.04
CA ASP A 857 14.31 -26.57 43.80
C ASP A 857 15.19 -25.63 44.64
N ASN A 858 15.70 -26.13 45.76
CA ASN A 858 16.61 -25.40 46.64
C ASN A 858 18.05 -25.37 46.08
N ASN A 859 18.23 -24.65 44.97
CA ASN A 859 19.50 -24.54 44.25
C ASN A 859 20.31 -23.28 44.63
N GLY A 860 20.01 -22.67 45.80
CA GLY A 860 20.65 -21.43 46.27
C GLY A 860 20.21 -20.15 45.56
N VAL A 861 19.19 -20.21 44.69
CA VAL A 861 18.66 -19.06 43.94
C VAL A 861 17.43 -18.49 44.65
N TYR A 862 17.57 -17.28 45.20
CA TYR A 862 16.48 -16.57 45.88
C TYR A 862 15.88 -15.45 45.02
N PRO A 863 14.58 -15.16 45.15
CA PRO A 863 13.95 -14.07 44.41
C PRO A 863 14.50 -12.69 44.84
N PRO A 864 14.66 -11.72 43.91
CA PRO A 864 15.13 -10.38 44.21
C PRO A 864 14.22 -9.67 45.25
N ARG A 865 14.77 -8.76 46.06
CA ARG A 865 14.05 -8.12 47.20
C ARG A 865 12.70 -7.46 46.87
N GLY A 866 12.43 -7.08 45.62
CA GLY A 866 11.14 -6.50 45.19
C GLY A 866 10.11 -7.52 44.70
N SER A 867 10.53 -8.77 44.46
CA SER A 867 9.68 -9.84 43.95
C SER A 867 8.58 -10.24 44.92
N LYS A 868 7.40 -10.57 44.37
CA LYS A 868 6.28 -11.13 45.13
C LYS A 868 6.55 -12.54 45.64
N TRP A 869 7.40 -13.30 44.94
CA TRP A 869 7.77 -14.65 45.33
C TRP A 869 8.48 -14.70 46.69
N VAL A 870 9.20 -13.63 47.08
CA VAL A 870 9.85 -13.50 48.40
C VAL A 870 8.89 -13.81 49.55
N ALA A 871 7.62 -13.43 49.44
CA ALA A 871 6.64 -13.67 50.50
C ALA A 871 6.40 -15.16 50.80
N PHE A 872 6.64 -16.04 49.82
CA PHE A 872 6.42 -17.47 49.94
C PHE A 872 7.66 -18.25 50.41
N PHE A 873 8.81 -17.57 50.50
CA PHE A 873 10.03 -18.02 51.16
C PHE A 873 10.13 -17.51 52.61
N ALA A 874 9.10 -16.82 53.11
CA ALA A 874 9.11 -16.30 54.47
C ALA A 874 9.15 -17.46 55.47
N ASP A 875 10.17 -17.44 56.32
CA ASP A 875 10.37 -18.41 57.38
C ASP A 875 9.08 -18.60 58.21
N THR A 876 8.75 -19.84 58.59
CA THR A 876 7.52 -20.30 59.28
C THR A 876 6.16 -20.25 58.53
N VAL A 877 5.92 -19.30 57.60
CA VAL A 877 4.57 -19.11 56.98
C VAL A 877 4.53 -19.31 55.47
N GLY A 878 5.66 -19.26 54.78
CA GLY A 878 5.76 -19.43 53.33
C GLY A 878 5.67 -20.89 52.89
N TYR A 879 4.81 -21.19 51.92
CA TYR A 879 4.65 -22.57 51.45
C TYR A 879 5.89 -23.12 50.72
N ILE A 880 6.70 -22.27 50.08
CA ILE A 880 7.93 -22.70 49.39
C ILE A 880 9.00 -23.05 50.43
N GLN A 881 9.10 -22.28 51.53
CA GLN A 881 9.98 -22.64 52.63
C GLN A 881 9.58 -24.00 53.23
N LYS A 882 8.29 -24.21 53.50
CA LYS A 882 7.78 -25.51 53.98
C LYS A 882 8.09 -26.66 53.01
N TYR A 883 8.04 -26.41 51.70
CA TYR A 883 8.44 -27.40 50.70
C TYR A 883 9.94 -27.75 50.79
N HIS A 884 10.80 -26.76 50.98
CA HIS A 884 12.24 -26.97 51.18
C HIS A 884 12.53 -27.70 52.49
N ASP A 885 11.89 -27.30 53.59
CA ASP A 885 12.02 -27.98 54.89
C ASP A 885 11.61 -29.46 54.79
N MET A 886 10.54 -29.76 54.04
CA MET A 886 10.09 -31.15 53.82
C MET A 886 11.07 -31.94 52.93
N LEU A 887 11.68 -31.31 51.92
CA LEU A 887 12.72 -31.96 51.12
C LEU A 887 14.00 -32.22 51.92
N ASP A 888 14.35 -31.34 52.84
CA ASP A 888 15.53 -31.48 53.70
C ASP A 888 15.30 -32.52 54.81
N ALA A 889 14.05 -32.66 55.29
CA ALA A 889 13.67 -33.65 56.30
C ALA A 889 13.64 -35.10 55.78
N PHE A 890 13.47 -35.32 54.48
CA PHE A 890 13.51 -36.67 53.90
C PHE A 890 14.97 -37.16 53.76
N SER A 891 15.25 -38.33 54.35
CA SER A 891 16.58 -38.95 54.28
C SER A 891 16.80 -39.82 53.04
N ARG A 892 15.71 -40.31 52.40
CA ARG A 892 15.78 -41.13 51.18
C ARG A 892 15.41 -40.28 49.97
N ASP A 893 16.20 -40.38 48.90
CA ASP A 893 15.92 -39.70 47.63
C ASP A 893 14.60 -40.19 46.99
N GLU A 894 14.20 -41.43 47.27
CA GLU A 894 12.89 -41.98 46.87
C GLU A 894 11.72 -41.17 47.46
N ASP A 895 11.80 -40.74 48.71
CA ASP A 895 10.74 -39.96 49.36
C ASP A 895 10.67 -38.52 48.82
N LYS A 896 11.84 -37.93 48.52
CA LYS A 896 11.93 -36.62 47.84
C LYS A 896 11.34 -36.70 46.44
N LEU A 897 11.65 -37.77 45.71
CA LEU A 897 11.14 -38.01 44.37
C LEU A 897 9.63 -38.28 44.40
N ASN A 898 9.13 -39.05 45.38
CA ASN A 898 7.70 -39.29 45.59
C ASN A 898 6.94 -38.00 45.90
N LEU A 899 7.49 -37.09 46.71
CA LEU A 899 6.90 -35.78 46.96
C LEU A 899 6.81 -34.94 45.69
N LYS A 900 7.89 -34.89 44.89
CA LYS A 900 7.92 -34.16 43.62
C LYS A 900 6.95 -34.75 42.60
N ASN A 901 6.93 -36.07 42.45
CA ASN A 901 6.01 -36.78 41.57
C ASN A 901 4.55 -36.57 41.99
N GLY A 902 4.25 -36.62 43.29
CA GLY A 902 2.91 -36.34 43.82
C GLY A 902 2.43 -34.92 43.52
N LEU A 903 3.28 -33.90 43.66
CA LEU A 903 2.96 -32.52 43.27
C LEU A 903 2.79 -32.38 41.76
N GLU A 904 3.64 -33.04 40.98
CA GLU A 904 3.53 -33.10 39.52
C GLU A 904 2.23 -33.76 39.04
N ASP A 905 1.80 -34.83 39.71
CA ASP A 905 0.55 -35.52 39.41
C ASP A 905 -0.67 -34.66 39.77
N ILE A 906 -0.64 -33.93 40.90
CA ILE A 906 -1.68 -32.93 41.23
C ILE A 906 -1.75 -31.87 40.12
N PHE A 907 -0.62 -31.26 39.75
CA PHE A 907 -0.59 -30.22 38.71
C PHE A 907 -1.02 -30.74 37.34
N GLY A 908 -0.74 -32.01 37.03
CA GLY A 908 -1.19 -32.68 35.81
C GLY A 908 -2.72 -32.81 35.69
N GLU A 909 -3.43 -32.77 36.82
CA GLU A 909 -4.88 -32.91 36.90
C GLU A 909 -5.63 -31.59 37.20
N LEU A 910 -4.92 -30.46 37.25
CA LEU A 910 -5.55 -29.15 37.41
C LEU A 910 -6.21 -28.67 36.12
N GLN A 911 -7.44 -28.15 36.26
CA GLN A 911 -8.17 -27.57 35.15
C GLN A 911 -7.57 -26.22 34.73
N CYS A 912 -7.31 -25.33 35.69
CA CYS A 912 -6.77 -24.00 35.45
C CYS A 912 -5.53 -23.70 36.32
N LEU A 913 -4.66 -22.83 35.82
CA LEU A 913 -3.52 -22.28 36.56
C LEU A 913 -3.27 -20.83 36.14
N PRO A 914 -2.68 -19.99 37.01
CA PRO A 914 -2.27 -18.67 36.58
C PRO A 914 -1.14 -18.75 35.53
N ASP A 915 -1.07 -17.72 34.70
CA ASP A 915 0.03 -17.57 33.74
C ASP A 915 1.30 -16.99 34.42
N SER A 916 1.70 -17.57 35.55
CA SER A 916 2.82 -17.09 36.37
C SER A 916 4.18 -17.23 35.66
N GLU A 917 5.06 -16.26 35.89
CA GLU A 917 6.44 -16.21 35.39
C GLU A 917 7.42 -16.55 36.53
N PRO A 918 8.37 -17.48 36.32
CA PRO A 918 9.38 -17.82 37.32
C PRO A 918 10.31 -16.63 37.60
N PHE A 919 10.84 -16.56 38.82
CA PHE A 919 11.89 -15.61 39.17
C PHE A 919 13.28 -16.16 38.84
N THR A 920 14.26 -15.26 38.71
CA THR A 920 15.69 -15.60 38.67
C THR A 920 16.43 -14.71 39.66
N ALA A 921 17.73 -14.92 39.89
CA ALA A 921 18.54 -14.06 40.76
C ALA A 921 18.46 -12.55 40.40
N THR A 922 18.15 -12.22 39.14
CA THR A 922 18.10 -10.83 38.63
C THR A 922 16.71 -10.38 38.21
N LYS A 923 15.77 -11.29 37.92
CA LYS A 923 14.40 -10.95 37.49
C LYS A 923 13.38 -11.34 38.56
N GLU A 924 12.49 -10.43 38.88
CA GLU A 924 11.52 -10.61 39.97
C GLU A 924 10.52 -11.74 39.73
N GLY A 925 10.21 -12.13 38.49
CA GLY A 925 9.10 -13.05 38.19
C GLY A 925 7.73 -12.47 38.57
N LYS A 926 6.65 -13.16 38.21
CA LYS A 926 5.28 -12.71 38.49
C LYS A 926 4.41 -13.87 38.96
N THR A 927 3.72 -13.68 40.08
CA THR A 927 2.79 -14.68 40.64
C THR A 927 1.44 -14.67 39.93
N TRP A 928 0.94 -13.48 39.53
CA TRP A 928 -0.26 -13.30 38.72
C TRP A 928 0.04 -12.35 37.56
N CYS A 929 -0.33 -12.73 36.34
CA CYS A 929 -0.08 -11.97 35.12
C CYS A 929 -1.37 -11.35 34.57
N ARG A 930 -1.23 -10.24 33.82
CA ARG A 930 -2.33 -9.68 33.04
C ARG A 930 -2.37 -10.28 31.65
N ALA A 931 -3.57 -10.40 31.12
CA ALA A 931 -3.75 -10.72 29.71
C ALA A 931 -3.26 -9.54 28.83
N PRO A 932 -2.49 -9.81 27.75
CA PRO A 932 -2.01 -8.76 26.87
C PRO A 932 -3.15 -7.96 26.22
N GLY A 933 -3.25 -6.67 26.55
CA GLY A 933 -4.23 -5.75 25.95
C GLY A 933 -5.61 -5.74 26.63
N GLU A 934 -5.79 -6.46 27.73
CA GLU A 934 -7.04 -6.54 28.50
C GLU A 934 -6.79 -6.19 29.97
N ASP A 935 -7.73 -5.53 30.66
CA ASP A 935 -7.65 -5.26 32.10
C ASP A 935 -8.20 -6.45 32.91
N ALA A 936 -7.64 -7.64 32.64
CA ALA A 936 -8.07 -8.92 33.17
C ALA A 936 -6.88 -9.79 33.63
N ILE A 937 -7.11 -10.67 34.61
CA ILE A 937 -6.11 -11.64 35.09
C ILE A 937 -5.97 -12.77 34.05
N SER A 938 -4.74 -13.08 33.65
CA SER A 938 -4.44 -14.16 32.70
C SER A 938 -4.45 -15.52 33.41
N ILE A 939 -5.38 -16.38 32.99
CA ILE A 939 -5.51 -17.75 33.46
C ILE A 939 -5.28 -18.69 32.29
N LEU A 940 -4.45 -19.72 32.50
CA LEU A 940 -4.25 -20.82 31.58
C LEU A 940 -5.20 -21.97 31.93
N VAL A 941 -5.76 -22.61 30.91
CA VAL A 941 -6.54 -23.85 31.05
C VAL A 941 -5.82 -24.99 30.36
N SER A 942 -5.79 -26.15 31.00
CA SER A 942 -5.21 -27.36 30.42
C SER A 942 -6.07 -27.86 29.25
N VAL A 943 -5.42 -28.20 28.13
CA VAL A 943 -6.06 -28.74 26.92
C VAL A 943 -6.86 -30.00 27.24
N ARG A 944 -6.42 -30.80 28.22
CA ARG A 944 -7.06 -32.05 28.62
C ARG A 944 -8.51 -31.86 29.07
N HIS A 945 -8.86 -30.68 29.57
CA HIS A 945 -10.21 -30.35 30.02
C HIS A 945 -11.03 -29.57 28.98
N MET A 946 -10.59 -29.53 27.71
CA MET A 946 -11.34 -28.93 26.61
C MET A 946 -12.29 -29.92 25.94
N ARG A 947 -13.42 -29.44 25.40
CA ARG A 947 -14.42 -30.24 24.68
C ARG A 947 -14.10 -30.45 23.18
N PHE A 948 -12.87 -30.19 22.72
CA PHE A 948 -12.43 -30.37 21.32
C PHE A 948 -11.17 -31.25 21.20
N LYS A 949 -10.97 -31.89 20.04
CA LYS A 949 -9.86 -32.85 19.81
C LYS A 949 -8.61 -32.21 19.20
N GLU A 950 -8.75 -31.37 18.16
CA GLU A 950 -7.63 -30.74 17.42
C GLU A 950 -7.94 -29.31 16.96
N ILE A 951 -6.92 -28.51 16.59
CA ILE A 951 -7.07 -27.07 16.26
C ILE A 951 -6.70 -26.73 14.80
N GLY A 952 -7.63 -26.06 14.09
CA GLY A 952 -7.45 -25.55 12.73
C GLY A 952 -6.62 -24.26 12.60
N ARG A 953 -6.00 -24.02 11.43
CA ARG A 953 -5.01 -22.92 11.16
C ARG A 953 -5.65 -21.53 11.01
N THR A 954 -5.07 -20.50 11.65
CA THR A 954 -4.58 -19.19 11.11
C THR A 954 -4.40 -18.08 12.18
N ALA A 955 -3.98 -16.89 11.74
CA ALA A 955 -3.07 -15.91 12.35
C ALA A 955 -3.68 -14.86 13.31
N THR A 956 -2.81 -14.17 14.06
CA THR A 956 -3.16 -13.24 15.15
C THR A 956 -2.59 -11.83 14.93
N SER A 957 -3.35 -10.82 15.39
CA SER A 957 -2.98 -9.41 15.48
C SER A 957 -2.99 -8.96 16.95
N LYS A 958 -2.17 -7.96 17.30
CA LYS A 958 -2.08 -7.36 18.65
C LYS A 958 -2.07 -5.83 18.52
N ASN A 959 -2.74 -5.16 19.45
CA ASN A 959 -2.26 -3.97 20.16
C ASN A 959 -3.22 -3.66 21.32
N GLY A 960 -2.67 -3.29 22.48
CA GLY A 960 -3.48 -2.84 23.60
C GLY A 960 -2.68 -2.02 24.63
N PRO A 961 -3.35 -1.16 25.41
CA PRO A 961 -2.73 -0.06 26.15
C PRO A 961 -2.37 -0.42 27.61
N THR A 962 -1.67 0.49 28.28
CA THR A 962 -1.11 0.37 29.65
C THR A 962 -2.10 0.77 30.76
N ARG A 963 -2.14 0.04 31.90
CA ARG A 963 -2.79 0.40 33.19
C ARG A 963 -2.42 -0.52 34.38
N SER A 964 -3.00 -0.28 35.58
CA SER A 964 -2.73 -0.58 37.03
C SER A 964 -2.08 -1.92 37.53
N HIS A 965 -1.96 -2.19 38.85
CA HIS A 965 -1.26 -3.37 39.44
C HIS A 965 -2.19 -4.40 40.14
N ILE A 966 -2.10 -5.71 39.78
CA ILE A 966 -2.95 -6.84 40.27
C ILE A 966 -2.65 -7.27 41.73
N THR A 967 -1.38 -7.44 42.11
CA THR A 967 -0.98 -8.14 43.36
C THR A 967 -0.78 -7.20 44.56
N ARG A 968 -0.99 -7.72 45.78
CA ARG A 968 -0.70 -7.01 47.05
C ARG A 968 0.80 -6.71 47.19
N SER A 969 1.19 -5.79 48.11
CA SER A 969 2.62 -5.56 48.38
C SER A 969 3.22 -6.78 49.11
N VAL A 970 4.52 -7.08 48.92
CA VAL A 970 5.20 -8.26 49.53
C VAL A 970 4.93 -8.33 51.04
N LYS A 971 5.02 -7.18 51.71
CA LYS A 971 4.80 -7.05 53.15
C LYS A 971 3.33 -7.26 53.58
N ASP A 972 2.37 -6.96 52.70
CA ASP A 972 0.94 -7.23 52.96
C ASP A 972 0.64 -8.72 52.76
N ILE A 973 1.23 -9.37 51.75
CA ILE A 973 1.11 -10.82 51.55
C ILE A 973 1.59 -11.57 52.79
N ILE A 974 2.78 -11.23 53.30
CA ILE A 974 3.33 -11.84 54.52
C ILE A 974 2.39 -11.64 55.72
N THR A 975 1.89 -10.42 55.95
CA THR A 975 0.98 -10.12 57.07
C THR A 975 -0.28 -11.00 57.04
N GLU A 976 -0.79 -11.28 55.84
CA GLU A 976 -2.01 -12.06 55.63
C GLU A 976 -1.74 -13.57 55.73
N LEU A 977 -0.55 -14.04 55.35
CA LEU A 977 -0.09 -15.41 55.62
C LEU A 977 0.02 -15.70 57.12
N PHE A 978 0.52 -14.74 57.92
CA PHE A 978 0.54 -14.88 59.40
C PHE A 978 -0.88 -15.02 59.97
N LYS A 979 -1.85 -14.24 59.47
CA LYS A 979 -3.25 -14.37 59.88
C LYS A 979 -3.85 -15.73 59.50
N LEU A 980 -3.61 -16.21 58.28
CA LEU A 980 -4.10 -17.51 57.80
C LEU A 980 -3.58 -18.69 58.63
N ASN A 981 -2.35 -18.60 59.15
CA ASN A 981 -1.74 -19.64 59.98
C ASN A 981 -2.04 -19.47 61.50
N GLY A 982 -2.94 -18.57 61.89
CA GLY A 982 -3.34 -18.38 63.30
C GLY A 982 -2.38 -17.54 64.16
N LEU A 983 -1.34 -16.94 63.58
CA LEU A 983 -0.29 -16.16 64.26
C LEU A 983 -0.63 -14.66 64.31
N VAL A 984 -1.76 -14.33 64.95
CA VAL A 984 -2.37 -12.99 64.91
C VAL A 984 -1.57 -11.93 65.66
N GLU A 985 -0.91 -12.29 66.76
CA GLU A 985 -0.14 -11.31 67.57
C GLU A 985 1.15 -10.84 66.89
N GLU A 986 1.83 -11.72 66.16
CA GLU A 986 3.00 -11.37 65.36
C GLU A 986 2.62 -10.47 64.16
N ALA A 987 1.46 -10.73 63.53
CA ALA A 987 0.89 -9.86 62.50
C ALA A 987 0.54 -8.46 63.05
N LYS A 988 0.02 -8.36 64.28
CA LYS A 988 -0.25 -7.08 64.96
C LYS A 988 1.03 -6.31 65.27
N GLN A 989 2.12 -6.97 65.69
CA GLN A 989 3.41 -6.31 65.91
C GLN A 989 4.02 -5.73 64.61
N ILE A 990 3.89 -6.45 63.48
CA ILE A 990 4.32 -5.95 62.15
C ILE A 990 3.48 -4.73 61.72
N GLN A 991 2.17 -4.73 61.97
CA GLN A 991 1.29 -3.57 61.72
C GLN A 991 1.63 -2.37 62.64
N GLN A 992 1.93 -2.59 63.92
CA GLN A 992 2.32 -1.52 64.84
C GLN A 992 3.68 -0.88 64.46
N ARG A 993 4.67 -1.69 64.03
CA ARG A 993 5.95 -1.19 63.48
C ARG A 993 5.72 -0.34 62.22
N ARG A 994 4.75 -0.71 61.36
CA ARG A 994 4.34 0.07 60.17
C ARG A 994 3.69 1.41 60.52
N TRP A 995 2.83 1.45 61.53
CA TRP A 995 2.21 2.70 62.00
C TRP A 995 3.26 3.67 62.56
N ARG A 996 4.27 3.15 63.30
CA ARG A 996 5.41 3.94 63.80
C ARG A 996 6.33 4.45 62.67
N ALA A 997 6.59 3.64 61.64
CA ALA A 997 7.41 4.04 60.47
C ALA A 997 6.70 5.06 59.55
N LYS A 998 5.38 4.93 59.31
CA LYS A 998 4.60 5.93 58.58
C LYS A 998 4.54 7.28 59.32
N ARG A 999 4.41 7.29 60.65
CA ARG A 999 4.50 8.52 61.47
C ARG A 999 5.88 9.19 61.39
N LYS A 1000 6.99 8.42 61.40
CA LYS A 1000 8.35 8.97 61.20
C LYS A 1000 8.57 9.53 59.77
N GLY A 1001 8.00 8.91 58.73
CA GLY A 1001 8.11 9.37 57.34
C GLY A 1001 7.30 10.63 57.00
N VAL A 1002 6.14 10.83 57.64
CA VAL A 1002 5.30 12.04 57.46
C VAL A 1002 5.92 13.25 58.18
N ASN A 1003 6.55 13.06 59.34
CA ASN A 1003 7.29 14.13 60.03
C ASN A 1003 8.58 14.54 59.30
N LYS A 1004 9.27 13.60 58.61
CA LYS A 1004 10.42 13.92 57.75
C LYS A 1004 10.03 14.66 56.46
N LYS A 1005 8.85 14.38 55.88
CA LYS A 1005 8.35 15.04 54.66
C LYS A 1005 7.82 16.47 54.87
N LYS A 1006 7.40 16.86 56.09
CA LYS A 1006 7.10 18.26 56.42
C LYS A 1006 8.35 19.14 56.61
N SER A 1007 9.51 18.55 56.91
CA SER A 1007 10.79 19.26 57.10
C SER A 1007 11.59 19.45 55.79
N ILE A 1008 11.39 18.61 54.78
CA ILE A 1008 12.11 18.68 53.49
C ILE A 1008 11.41 19.64 52.48
N ARG A 1009 10.09 19.84 52.60
CA ARG A 1009 9.32 20.71 51.68
C ARG A 1009 9.58 22.22 51.87
N THR A 1010 10.29 22.61 52.93
CA THR A 1010 10.75 23.97 53.21
C THR A 1010 12.21 24.24 52.84
N LYS A 1011 13.01 23.24 52.46
CA LYS A 1011 14.46 23.41 52.18
C LYS A 1011 14.94 23.24 50.74
N ASN A 1012 14.11 22.77 49.80
CA ASN A 1012 14.49 22.63 48.38
C ASN A 1012 13.52 23.34 47.42
N LYS A 1013 13.21 24.61 47.68
CA LYS A 1013 12.80 25.56 46.63
C LYS A 1013 13.99 26.44 46.27
N ARG A 1014 14.66 26.10 45.18
CA ARG A 1014 15.44 26.98 44.27
C ARG A 1014 15.84 26.10 43.07
N ALA A 1015 15.99 26.57 41.85
CA ALA A 1015 15.31 27.54 40.99
C ALA A 1015 15.89 27.19 39.58
N PRO A 1016 15.15 27.31 38.48
CA PRO A 1016 15.62 26.88 37.16
C PRO A 1016 16.85 27.69 36.69
N PRO A 1017 17.76 27.10 35.88
CA PRO A 1017 18.86 27.87 35.31
C PRO A 1017 18.33 28.91 34.32
N LYS A 1018 18.70 30.19 34.54
CA LYS A 1018 18.40 31.30 33.63
C LYS A 1018 19.31 31.26 32.40
N ARG A 1019 18.73 31.53 31.23
CA ARG A 1019 19.41 31.93 29.99
C ARG A 1019 20.39 33.07 30.27
N LYS A 1020 21.61 32.99 29.72
CA LYS A 1020 22.36 34.19 29.31
C LYS A 1020 21.57 34.86 28.18
N ARG A 1021 20.95 36.00 28.46
CA ARG A 1021 20.77 37.07 27.50
C ARG A 1021 21.64 38.21 28.02
N THR A 1022 22.46 38.75 27.12
CA THR A 1022 22.88 40.16 27.13
C THR A 1022 21.72 41.03 27.57
N ASP A 1023 21.97 41.97 28.46
CA ASP A 1023 21.70 43.38 28.20
C ASP A 1023 22.43 44.22 29.25
N ASP A 1024 22.73 45.43 28.82
CA ASP A 1024 23.51 46.47 29.45
C ASP A 1024 23.08 46.87 30.87
N SER A 1025 24.03 47.54 31.52
CA SER A 1025 23.88 48.67 32.45
C SER A 1025 23.18 48.45 33.80
N ASP A 1026 24.04 48.52 34.81
CA ASP A 1026 24.04 49.52 35.88
C ASP A 1026 23.46 49.21 37.27
N GLU A 1027 24.42 49.32 38.19
CA GLU A 1027 24.42 49.97 39.51
C GLU A 1027 23.92 49.21 40.75
N ASP A 1028 24.95 48.94 41.59
CA ASP A 1028 25.05 49.13 43.04
C ASP A 1028 24.12 48.32 43.97
N GLY A 1029 24.58 47.70 45.07
CA GLY A 1029 25.85 47.75 45.79
C GLY A 1029 25.59 47.18 47.19
N ASP A 1030 26.64 46.59 47.79
CA ASP A 1030 26.88 46.41 49.24
C ASP A 1030 25.99 45.44 50.06
N GLU A 1031 26.48 44.67 51.05
CA GLU A 1031 27.81 44.57 51.68
C GLU A 1031 27.87 43.31 52.59
N SER A 1032 29.10 42.76 52.72
CA SER A 1032 29.78 42.23 53.94
C SER A 1032 29.23 40.97 54.68
N GLU A 1033 29.96 39.84 54.71
CA GLU A 1033 31.04 39.41 55.65
C GLU A 1033 30.49 38.50 56.79
N SER A 1034 31.13 37.46 57.34
CA SER A 1034 32.51 36.95 57.35
C SER A 1034 32.56 35.58 58.07
N GLU A 1035 33.47 34.68 57.62
CA GLU A 1035 34.42 33.83 58.40
C GLU A 1035 33.94 32.83 59.50
N LYS A 1036 34.56 31.68 59.83
CA LYS A 1036 35.85 31.01 59.54
C LYS A 1036 35.82 29.54 60.05
N SER A 1037 36.47 28.62 59.32
CA SER A 1037 37.50 27.59 59.70
C SER A 1037 37.30 26.69 60.96
N GLN A 1038 37.64 25.39 61.03
CA GLN A 1038 38.91 24.68 60.73
C GLN A 1038 38.75 23.13 60.82
N ASN A 1039 39.55 22.42 59.99
CA ASN A 1039 40.15 21.06 60.02
C ASN A 1039 40.18 20.27 61.37
N GLY A 1040 40.36 18.93 61.43
CA GLY A 1040 40.85 17.93 60.47
C GLY A 1040 41.06 16.55 61.12
N ASP A 1041 41.82 15.72 60.42
CA ASP A 1041 42.41 14.39 60.72
C ASP A 1041 41.62 13.11 60.40
N SER A 1042 42.22 12.03 59.88
CA SER A 1042 43.40 11.74 59.01
C SER A 1042 43.44 10.19 58.89
N GLU A 1043 43.85 9.68 57.73
CA GLU A 1043 43.88 8.27 57.34
C GLU A 1043 45.06 7.45 57.92
N GLY A 1044 44.97 6.12 57.78
CA GLY A 1044 46.11 5.17 57.71
C GLY A 1044 45.59 3.75 57.41
N SER A 1045 45.66 3.26 56.16
CA SER A 1045 46.78 2.49 55.55
C SER A 1045 46.82 1.02 56.06
N GLN A 1046 46.68 -0.03 55.23
CA GLN A 1046 47.76 -0.59 54.40
C GLN A 1046 47.23 -1.70 53.43
N ASN A 1047 47.72 -1.66 52.17
CA ASN A 1047 48.27 -2.70 51.25
C ASN A 1047 47.57 -4.09 51.10
N SER A 1048 47.57 -4.78 49.95
CA SER A 1048 48.53 -4.99 48.83
C SER A 1048 47.78 -5.64 47.63
N ASP A 1049 47.98 -5.25 46.37
CA ASP A 1049 48.99 -5.73 45.37
C ASP A 1049 48.87 -7.22 45.00
N ASN A 1050 48.53 -7.57 43.74
CA ASN A 1050 49.41 -7.86 42.56
C ASN A 1050 50.09 -9.24 42.67
N GLU A 1051 50.37 -10.06 41.64
CA GLU A 1051 50.86 -9.78 40.30
C GLU A 1051 50.93 -11.13 39.51
N SER A 1052 50.70 -11.11 38.19
CA SER A 1052 51.38 -11.90 37.11
C SER A 1052 50.62 -11.77 35.79
#